data_AF-A0A0P9UEX6-F1
#
_entry.id   AF-A0A0P9UEX6-F1
#
_cell.length_a   1.000
_cell.length_b   1.000
_cell.length_c   1.000
_cell.angle_alpha   90.00
_cell.angle_beta   90.00
_cell.angle_gamma   90.00
#
_symmetry.space_group_name_H-M   'P 1'
#
loop_
_entity.id
_entity.type
_entity.pdbx_description
1 polymer ?
#
loop_
_entity_poly.entity_id
_entity_poly.type
_entity_poly.pdbx_seq_one_letter_code
_entity_poly.pdbx_strand_id
1 'polypeptide(L)'
;MLEKEEVELPLGTTASGTEGSQGHFNNVWTKSELTMLMNLPGCTLKPLALAVRRHPRALLCALAMGMSGAQAADAVDADTSGSAVSTSAAVVPATTQLQRVEVTGSAIRRVDAETAVPITILRADDLKKQGVTTTQEMVQRITGSQSINNSAGSVGAGTGGASFADMRGIGANKTLVLLNGRRLANNALSGVGTPNGSAIDLNMIPFAAIDRVEVLRDGASALYGTDAIGGVINFITKKSLTDGSLTLGGETPTASGGGATKDMSASWGFGDLEQDRFNVMGVFNYNKQQNLDANDRSFARDYVPGRGLNQTSGTAYPGNYFQGDNSANPLGRNCGGPNLIASNGICRFSTREYIDLIPQTEKTSFFGKATGKLADDHNVSLEYFWARNNNHTDIGPAPLTGLSLDSSSPFYPGNGITPAPTDFTLDPTQPISTAWRETAAGPRGSSDQNTSQRFLLNFDGLVGGWDYNVGASYNQNKVLSSLTNGYVSDAAMLNGLANGTLNPFGPQTTAGQALIDASEYHGQYSSAVGRVAGLDARISREIGDWFGAGPAGLALGGEYRKEKMHQQYEAYVNDISSLGADAAGSVEGDRSVKAEYAELNVPVLDSLELTAAVRHDKYSDFGSTTNPKYSFRYQPIKQLVVRGAYSEGFRAPSLYELYAPRSTTFTQGYYNDPVLCAGGVVQPGGNAGRDCQQQFLNNGGGNTELAPEKARNMTLGFVYQPVNNLSMGLDFWWIHISNQIQAFPESTVFDDPNTYADRYVRAADGSIANIVTGNANLGIVKTSGVDVTLDYRFPNTPYGQFGLGMTGTYVTRYDFQNIIDGPYTDKVGDFQGDGVISRWKHILTGTWALGDTRASITNRFTSGYNDYDRTTNARVASYALWDMSVGHTFDKVLDIDAGVRNMFDRNPPFSNQAYNFQSGYDPRYADPLGRTLFARATYHF
;
A
#
# COMPACT_ATOMS: atom_id res chain seq x y z
N MET A 1 -20.85 -57.75 1.33
CA MET A 1 -22.25 -57.40 1.02
C MET A 1 -22.17 -56.19 0.12
N LEU A 2 -22.13 -56.42 -1.20
CA LEU A 2 -23.28 -56.37 -2.15
C LEU A 2 -23.74 -54.92 -2.34
N GLU A 3 -23.75 -54.26 -3.51
CA GLU A 3 -23.73 -54.57 -4.97
C GLU A 3 -23.00 -53.39 -5.68
N LYS A 4 -22.19 -53.48 -6.75
CA LYS A 4 -22.30 -53.97 -8.14
C LYS A 4 -23.40 -53.33 -9.01
N GLU A 5 -22.99 -52.46 -9.93
CA GLU A 5 -23.56 -52.38 -11.28
C GLU A 5 -22.47 -52.01 -12.30
N GLU A 6 -22.48 -52.75 -13.41
CA GLU A 6 -21.52 -52.83 -14.51
C GLU A 6 -22.34 -52.62 -15.80
N VAL A 7 -21.88 -51.81 -16.76
CA VAL A 7 -22.35 -51.88 -18.18
C VAL A 7 -21.17 -51.65 -19.14
N GLU A 8 -21.20 -52.43 -20.23
CA GLU A 8 -20.17 -52.87 -21.17
C GLU A 8 -19.66 -51.86 -22.24
N LEU A 9 -18.34 -51.90 -22.51
CA LEU A 9 -17.59 -52.22 -23.76
C LEU A 9 -18.22 -52.00 -25.18
N PRO A 10 -17.43 -51.70 -26.26
CA PRO A 10 -16.43 -52.65 -26.77
C PRO A 10 -15.13 -52.12 -27.43
N LEU A 11 -14.27 -53.13 -27.65
CA LEU A 11 -12.88 -53.23 -28.11
C LEU A 11 -12.58 -52.80 -29.56
N GLY A 12 -11.30 -52.52 -29.81
CA GLY A 12 -10.67 -52.54 -31.14
C GLY A 12 -9.12 -52.60 -31.13
N THR A 13 -8.58 -53.83 -31.19
CA THR A 13 -7.41 -54.30 -31.99
C THR A 13 -5.98 -53.70 -31.81
N THR A 14 -5.09 -54.45 -31.14
CA THR A 14 -3.92 -55.26 -31.63
C THR A 14 -2.67 -54.58 -32.19
N ALA A 15 -1.50 -54.94 -31.60
CA ALA A 15 -0.21 -55.33 -32.22
C ALA A 15 0.97 -54.84 -31.32
N SER A 16 1.69 -55.66 -30.55
CA SER A 16 2.66 -56.74 -30.86
C SER A 16 4.10 -56.30 -30.59
N GLY A 17 4.87 -57.10 -29.81
CA GLY A 17 6.34 -57.10 -29.78
C GLY A 17 6.96 -57.00 -28.37
N THR A 18 7.00 -58.10 -27.59
CA THR A 18 8.14 -59.03 -27.39
C THR A 18 9.34 -58.42 -26.65
N GLU A 19 9.55 -58.83 -25.39
CA GLU A 19 10.65 -59.71 -24.89
C GLU A 19 12.01 -59.00 -24.80
N GLY A 20 12.78 -59.06 -23.71
CA GLY A 20 12.70 -59.83 -22.48
C GLY A 20 14.02 -59.73 -21.71
N SER A 21 14.03 -60.41 -20.57
CA SER A 21 15.17 -60.99 -19.83
C SER A 21 15.38 -60.45 -18.41
N GLN A 22 15.20 -61.40 -17.50
CA GLN A 22 15.52 -61.35 -16.08
C GLN A 22 17.02 -61.58 -15.86
N GLY A 23 17.54 -61.03 -14.76
CA GLY A 23 18.83 -61.38 -14.17
C GLY A 23 18.86 -61.00 -12.69
N HIS A 24 19.14 -61.98 -11.84
CA HIS A 24 18.95 -62.01 -10.38
C HIS A 24 20.17 -61.50 -9.56
N PHE A 25 19.84 -60.93 -8.39
CA PHE A 25 20.51 -60.94 -7.07
C PHE A 25 21.83 -60.19 -6.75
N ASN A 26 21.73 -59.43 -5.65
CA ASN A 26 22.66 -59.12 -4.54
C ASN A 26 23.43 -57.78 -4.48
N ASN A 27 23.00 -56.98 -3.48
CA ASN A 27 23.72 -56.12 -2.53
C ASN A 27 25.04 -55.46 -2.98
N VAL A 28 25.08 -54.12 -2.94
CA VAL A 28 25.95 -53.29 -2.09
C VAL A 28 25.49 -51.82 -2.23
N TRP A 29 25.19 -51.15 -1.12
CA TRP A 29 24.93 -49.72 -1.06
C TRP A 29 26.18 -48.93 -1.46
N THR A 30 26.15 -48.17 -2.56
CA THR A 30 27.15 -47.11 -2.81
C THR A 30 26.54 -45.91 -3.55
N LYS A 31 26.85 -44.71 -3.01
CA LYS A 31 26.89 -43.37 -3.64
C LYS A 31 25.84 -43.06 -4.73
N SER A 32 24.63 -42.66 -4.31
CA SER A 32 23.75 -41.85 -5.17
C SER A 32 22.65 -41.10 -4.39
N GLU A 33 23.02 -40.14 -3.54
CA GLU A 33 22.03 -39.20 -2.95
C GLU A 33 22.50 -37.72 -2.96
N LEU A 34 23.51 -37.38 -3.78
CA LEU A 34 24.03 -36.00 -3.88
C LEU A 34 23.87 -35.38 -5.28
N THR A 35 23.06 -35.95 -6.16
CA THR A 35 22.88 -35.46 -7.54
C THR A 35 21.41 -35.34 -7.94
N MET A 36 20.60 -34.73 -7.07
CA MET A 36 19.20 -34.40 -7.37
C MET A 36 18.83 -32.94 -7.03
N LEU A 37 19.82 -32.05 -6.95
CA LEU A 37 19.64 -30.61 -6.68
C LEU A 37 20.05 -29.67 -7.84
N MET A 38 20.41 -30.21 -9.03
CA MET A 38 20.96 -29.38 -10.12
C MET A 38 20.18 -29.37 -11.44
N ASN A 39 18.96 -29.92 -11.51
CA ASN A 39 18.12 -29.82 -12.72
C ASN A 39 16.71 -29.31 -12.41
N LEU A 40 16.60 -28.01 -12.13
CA LEU A 40 15.36 -27.25 -12.29
C LEU A 40 15.52 -26.35 -13.53
N PRO A 41 14.68 -26.49 -14.57
CA PRO A 41 14.72 -25.60 -15.73
C PRO A 41 14.24 -24.21 -15.29
N GLY A 42 15.17 -23.25 -15.17
CA GLY A 42 14.86 -21.87 -14.80
C GLY A 42 15.85 -21.23 -13.83
N CYS A 43 16.58 -22.02 -13.04
CA CYS A 43 17.67 -21.55 -12.17
C CYS A 43 19.00 -21.56 -12.93
N THR A 44 19.23 -20.58 -13.80
CA THR A 44 20.59 -20.31 -14.30
C THR A 44 21.04 -18.94 -13.81
N LEU A 45 22.28 -18.85 -13.29
CA LEU A 45 22.99 -17.62 -12.88
C LEU A 45 23.18 -16.58 -14.02
N LYS A 46 22.52 -16.75 -15.17
CA LYS A 46 22.54 -15.86 -16.32
C LYS A 46 22.11 -14.41 -16.03
N PRO A 47 21.15 -14.08 -15.14
CA PRO A 47 20.83 -12.67 -14.86
C PRO A 47 21.97 -11.97 -14.08
N LEU A 48 22.75 -12.71 -13.29
CA LEU A 48 23.93 -12.19 -12.59
C LEU A 48 25.03 -11.77 -13.60
N ALA A 49 25.26 -12.60 -14.61
CA ALA A 49 26.23 -12.32 -15.67
C ALA A 49 25.77 -11.20 -16.64
N LEU A 50 24.46 -11.04 -16.87
CA LEU A 50 23.91 -10.01 -17.76
C LEU A 50 23.93 -8.60 -17.13
N ALA A 51 23.72 -8.50 -15.82
CA ALA A 51 23.82 -7.25 -15.06
C ALA A 51 25.25 -6.69 -15.04
N VAL A 52 26.25 -7.56 -14.89
CA VAL A 52 27.68 -7.19 -14.91
C VAL A 52 28.14 -6.77 -16.32
N ARG A 53 27.54 -7.31 -17.39
CA ARG A 53 27.95 -7.03 -18.78
C ARG A 53 27.42 -5.72 -19.36
N ARG A 54 26.31 -5.16 -18.85
CA ARG A 54 25.67 -3.97 -19.44
C ARG A 54 26.16 -2.62 -18.87
N HIS A 55 26.77 -2.58 -17.68
CA HIS A 55 27.22 -1.32 -17.07
C HIS A 55 28.58 -1.43 -16.33
N PRO A 56 29.71 -1.61 -17.05
CA PRO A 56 31.04 -1.76 -16.43
C PRO A 56 31.54 -0.49 -15.71
N ARG A 57 30.90 0.68 -15.92
CA ARG A 57 31.31 1.96 -15.33
C ARG A 57 30.64 2.28 -13.98
N ALA A 58 29.59 1.55 -13.58
CA ALA A 58 28.92 1.78 -12.30
C ALA A 58 29.60 1.03 -11.12
N LEU A 59 30.35 -0.05 -11.41
CA LEU A 59 31.05 -0.82 -10.38
C LEU A 59 32.46 -0.32 -10.05
N LEU A 60 33.12 0.46 -10.93
CA LEU A 60 34.53 0.82 -10.76
C LEU A 60 34.78 2.04 -9.85
N CYS A 61 33.77 2.85 -9.51
CA CYS A 61 33.96 3.96 -8.56
C CYS A 61 33.89 3.55 -7.08
N ALA A 62 33.40 2.34 -6.77
CA ALA A 62 33.28 1.86 -5.39
C ALA A 62 34.50 1.05 -4.89
N LEU A 63 35.49 0.77 -5.75
CA LEU A 63 36.64 -0.11 -5.45
C LEU A 63 38.02 0.56 -5.57
N ALA A 64 38.09 1.87 -5.82
CA ALA A 64 39.36 2.57 -6.10
C ALA A 64 39.80 3.61 -5.05
N MET A 65 39.18 3.65 -3.86
CA MET A 65 39.66 4.49 -2.75
C MET A 65 40.02 3.61 -1.56
N GLY A 66 41.30 3.24 -1.47
CA GLY A 66 41.78 2.58 -0.26
C GLY A 66 43.03 1.72 -0.42
N MET A 67 44.07 2.19 -1.11
CA MET A 67 45.43 1.64 -0.91
C MET A 67 46.49 2.69 -1.23
N SER A 68 46.95 3.41 -0.21
CA SER A 68 48.29 4.02 -0.19
C SER A 68 48.64 4.54 1.20
N GLY A 69 49.63 3.90 1.84
CA GLY A 69 50.55 4.54 2.78
C GLY A 69 50.32 4.29 4.27
N ALA A 70 50.69 3.11 4.77
CA ALA A 70 51.14 2.98 6.16
C ALA A 70 52.68 3.10 6.17
N GLN A 71 53.21 4.13 6.82
CA GLN A 71 54.60 4.16 7.28
C GLN A 71 54.63 4.31 8.79
N ALA A 72 55.48 3.50 9.40
CA ALA A 72 55.75 3.42 10.82
C ALA A 72 56.46 4.68 11.34
N ALA A 73 56.22 5.03 12.60
CA ALA A 73 57.15 5.83 13.39
C ALA A 73 57.08 5.40 14.86
N ASP A 74 58.26 5.36 15.45
CA ASP A 74 58.67 4.68 16.68
C ASP A 74 58.09 5.23 17.99
N ALA A 75 58.17 4.37 19.00
CA ALA A 75 57.99 4.68 20.40
C ALA A 75 59.12 5.59 20.93
N VAL A 76 58.75 6.58 21.74
CA VAL A 76 59.64 7.23 22.71
C VAL A 76 58.88 7.42 24.01
N ASP A 77 59.49 6.94 25.09
CA ASP A 77 59.07 7.02 26.48
C ASP A 77 59.77 8.23 27.15
N ALA A 78 59.07 9.04 27.95
CA ALA A 78 59.57 9.78 29.12
C ALA A 78 58.58 10.83 29.68
N ASP A 79 58.05 10.50 30.86
CA ASP A 79 58.06 11.27 32.12
C ASP A 79 57.29 12.62 32.29
N THR A 80 56.98 12.83 33.57
CA THR A 80 55.90 13.53 34.24
C THR A 80 56.12 15.04 34.50
N SER A 81 55.03 15.82 34.53
CA SER A 81 54.70 16.79 35.61
C SER A 81 53.39 17.54 35.31
N GLY A 82 52.60 17.78 36.35
CA GLY A 82 51.15 18.03 36.28
C GLY A 82 50.68 19.45 35.98
N SER A 83 49.38 19.53 35.66
CA SER A 83 48.47 20.64 35.99
C SER A 83 47.03 20.15 35.87
N ALA A 84 46.28 20.27 36.96
CA ALA A 84 44.90 19.83 37.09
C ALA A 84 43.97 20.67 36.20
N VAL A 85 43.27 20.00 35.28
CA VAL A 85 42.09 20.54 34.59
C VAL A 85 40.96 19.54 34.79
N SER A 86 39.88 20.02 35.39
CA SER A 86 38.66 19.27 35.72
C SER A 86 38.05 18.66 34.46
N THR A 87 38.25 17.36 34.26
CA THR A 87 37.58 16.58 33.22
C THR A 87 36.12 16.34 33.62
N SER A 88 35.21 17.09 32.99
CA SER A 88 33.82 16.66 32.81
C SER A 88 33.84 15.35 32.02
N ALA A 89 33.43 14.26 32.65
CA ALA A 89 33.35 12.95 32.04
C ALA A 89 32.37 12.99 30.86
N ALA A 90 32.88 12.76 29.65
CA ALA A 90 32.04 12.38 28.52
C ALA A 90 31.30 11.10 28.93
N VAL A 91 29.97 11.19 29.02
CA VAL A 91 29.09 10.04 29.23
C VAL A 91 29.25 9.12 28.02
N VAL A 92 30.12 8.12 28.16
CA VAL A 92 30.03 6.89 27.38
C VAL A 92 28.71 6.25 27.81
N PRO A 93 27.72 6.06 26.91
CA PRO A 93 26.55 5.28 27.29
C PRO A 93 27.06 3.90 27.75
N ALA A 94 26.66 3.51 28.96
CA ALA A 94 27.05 2.24 29.55
C ALA A 94 26.88 1.12 28.53
N THR A 95 27.88 0.24 28.43
CA THR A 95 27.76 -1.07 27.79
C THR A 95 26.48 -1.72 28.28
N THR A 96 25.45 -1.65 27.45
CA THR A 96 24.13 -2.22 27.74
C THR A 96 24.38 -3.69 27.99
N GLN A 97 23.96 -4.22 29.15
CA GLN A 97 23.91 -5.67 29.29
C GLN A 97 23.13 -6.20 28.10
N LEU A 98 23.75 -7.12 27.34
CA LEU A 98 23.17 -7.71 26.14
C LEU A 98 21.91 -8.48 26.56
N GLN A 99 20.77 -7.81 26.57
CA GLN A 99 19.48 -8.45 26.76
C GLN A 99 19.22 -9.30 25.51
N ARG A 100 18.71 -10.52 25.71
CA ARG A 100 18.19 -11.31 24.59
C ARG A 100 16.99 -10.56 24.02
N VAL A 101 17.12 -10.06 22.80
CA VAL A 101 16.05 -9.34 22.10
C VAL A 101 15.53 -10.22 20.98
N GLU A 102 14.21 -10.35 20.93
CA GLU A 102 13.56 -10.91 19.78
C GLU A 102 13.53 -9.88 18.65
N VAL A 103 13.94 -10.33 17.47
CA VAL A 103 13.97 -9.54 16.24
C VAL A 103 13.02 -10.14 15.21
N THR A 104 12.35 -9.28 14.46
CA THR A 104 11.42 -9.68 13.39
C THR A 104 12.12 -10.61 12.39
N GLY A 105 11.55 -11.79 12.15
CA GLY A 105 12.11 -12.79 11.23
C GLY A 105 12.81 -13.98 11.87
N SER A 106 12.83 -14.08 13.21
CA SER A 106 13.23 -15.29 13.96
C SER A 106 12.30 -15.47 15.17
N ALA A 107 11.81 -16.70 15.38
CA ALA A 107 11.08 -17.07 16.60
C ALA A 107 12.02 -17.39 17.78
N ILE A 108 13.33 -17.53 17.51
CA ILE A 108 14.37 -17.79 18.51
C ILE A 108 14.89 -16.45 19.07
N ARG A 109 14.85 -16.27 20.40
CA ARG A 109 15.42 -15.11 21.08
C ARG A 109 16.95 -15.18 21.09
N ARG A 110 17.62 -14.10 20.70
CA ARG A 110 19.09 -14.03 20.64
C ARG A 110 19.64 -12.75 21.23
N VAL A 111 20.92 -12.77 21.55
CA VAL A 111 21.67 -11.63 22.06
C VAL A 111 22.27 -10.76 20.95
N ASP A 112 22.31 -11.27 19.73
CA ASP A 112 22.94 -10.61 18.59
C ASP A 112 21.92 -9.93 17.67
N ALA A 113 22.22 -8.72 17.23
CA ALA A 113 21.34 -7.91 16.37
C ALA A 113 21.50 -8.27 14.88
N GLU A 114 22.57 -8.98 14.50
CA GLU A 114 22.83 -9.38 13.12
C GLU A 114 22.16 -10.71 12.76
N THR A 115 20.95 -10.63 12.20
CA THR A 115 20.24 -11.82 11.72
C THR A 115 20.71 -12.28 10.33
N ALA A 116 20.40 -13.53 9.98
CA ALA A 116 20.62 -14.10 8.64
C ALA A 116 19.80 -13.43 7.52
N VAL A 117 18.92 -12.47 7.84
CA VAL A 117 18.02 -11.80 6.89
C VAL A 117 18.17 -10.28 6.94
N PRO A 118 17.94 -9.57 5.82
CA PRO A 118 18.00 -8.11 5.80
C PRO A 118 16.82 -7.49 6.56
N ILE A 119 17.11 -6.95 7.76
CA ILE A 119 16.18 -6.17 8.58
C ILE A 119 16.64 -4.71 8.59
N THR A 120 15.71 -3.79 8.40
CA THR A 120 15.94 -2.36 8.63
C THR A 120 15.18 -1.90 9.86
N ILE A 121 15.86 -1.19 10.76
CA ILE A 121 15.25 -0.65 11.97
C ILE A 121 15.12 0.87 11.81
N LEU A 122 13.90 1.37 11.96
CA LEU A 122 13.58 2.79 11.97
C LEU A 122 13.10 3.18 13.36
N ARG A 123 13.88 4.00 14.09
CA ARG A 123 13.49 4.49 15.42
C ARG A 123 12.49 5.64 15.30
N ALA A 124 11.42 5.58 16.09
CA ALA A 124 10.38 6.61 16.05
C ALA A 124 10.91 7.98 16.49
N ASP A 125 11.77 8.02 17.52
CA ASP A 125 12.29 9.28 18.06
C ASP A 125 13.23 10.01 17.09
N ASP A 126 14.00 9.28 16.27
CA ASP A 126 14.84 9.89 15.24
C ASP A 126 13.99 10.52 14.13
N LEU A 127 12.90 9.85 13.74
CA LEU A 127 11.97 10.34 12.73
C LEU A 127 11.14 11.53 13.23
N LYS A 128 10.74 11.55 14.51
CA LYS A 128 10.07 12.71 15.13
C LYS A 128 10.91 13.98 15.04
N LYS A 129 12.23 13.87 15.26
CA LYS A 129 13.20 14.98 15.14
C LYS A 129 13.40 15.45 13.69
N GLN A 130 13.03 14.61 12.72
CA GLN A 130 12.97 14.97 11.28
C GLN A 130 11.60 15.51 10.87
N GLY A 131 10.72 15.76 11.84
CA GLY A 131 9.37 16.30 11.62
C GLY A 131 8.34 15.24 11.27
N VAL A 132 8.65 13.94 11.24
CA VAL A 132 7.66 12.88 10.97
C VAL A 132 6.62 12.85 12.09
N THR A 133 5.34 12.77 11.72
CA THR A 133 4.21 12.85 12.66
C THR A 133 3.25 11.66 12.58
N THR A 134 3.28 10.91 11.47
CA THR A 134 2.35 9.79 11.24
C THR A 134 3.07 8.51 10.81
N THR A 135 2.41 7.37 11.05
CA THR A 135 2.88 6.05 10.61
C THR A 135 2.97 5.95 9.08
N GLN A 136 2.07 6.61 8.35
CA GLN A 136 2.13 6.73 6.89
C GLN A 136 3.44 7.37 6.43
N GLU A 137 3.80 8.53 6.98
CA GLU A 137 5.03 9.24 6.63
C GLU A 137 6.29 8.42 6.96
N MET A 138 6.26 7.67 8.07
CA MET A 138 7.32 6.74 8.43
C MET A 138 7.47 5.62 7.39
N VAL A 139 6.38 5.02 6.93
CA VAL A 139 6.43 3.98 5.88
C VAL A 139 6.89 4.56 4.54
N GLN A 140 6.59 5.83 4.23
CA GLN A 140 7.17 6.54 3.07
C GLN A 140 8.70 6.66 3.16
N ARG A 141 9.30 6.49 4.36
CA ARG A 141 10.76 6.44 4.55
C ARG A 141 11.36 5.05 4.27
N ILE A 142 10.57 4.07 3.88
CA ILE A 142 11.05 2.72 3.51
C ILE A 142 11.25 2.67 2.00
N THR A 143 12.50 2.65 1.52
CA THR A 143 12.80 2.65 0.06
C THR A 143 12.32 1.38 -0.66
N GLY A 144 12.16 0.28 0.08
CA GLY A 144 11.58 -0.96 -0.41
C GLY A 144 10.07 -0.86 -0.69
N SER A 145 9.37 0.14 -0.12
CA SER A 145 7.98 0.43 -0.43
C SER A 145 7.89 1.22 -1.73
N GLN A 146 7.29 0.66 -2.78
CA GLN A 146 7.33 1.23 -4.14
C GLN A 146 6.20 2.25 -4.36
N SER A 147 5.02 1.98 -3.83
CA SER A 147 3.84 2.85 -3.87
C SER A 147 3.14 2.83 -2.51
N ILE A 148 2.34 3.85 -2.24
CA ILE A 148 1.46 3.91 -1.08
C ILE A 148 0.12 4.46 -1.57
N ASN A 149 -0.96 3.77 -1.25
CA ASN A 149 -2.27 4.41 -1.25
C ASN A 149 -2.32 5.23 0.03
N ASN A 150 -2.27 6.55 -0.09
CA ASN A 150 -2.34 7.49 1.03
C ASN A 150 -3.76 8.07 1.12
N SER A 151 -4.03 8.88 2.15
CA SER A 151 -5.31 9.56 2.27
C SER A 151 -5.64 10.46 1.08
N ALA A 152 -4.65 11.09 0.44
CA ALA A 152 -4.86 11.87 -0.79
C ALA A 152 -5.46 11.02 -1.92
N GLY A 153 -5.02 9.77 -2.06
CA GLY A 153 -5.58 8.80 -3.01
C GLY A 153 -7.00 8.31 -2.68
N SER A 154 -7.63 8.77 -1.59
CA SER A 154 -9.05 8.52 -1.30
C SER A 154 -10.00 9.49 -2.00
N VAL A 155 -9.50 10.61 -2.55
CA VAL A 155 -10.35 11.59 -3.23
C VAL A 155 -10.95 10.96 -4.50
N GLY A 156 -12.25 10.67 -4.42
CA GLY A 156 -13.00 9.97 -5.46
C GLY A 156 -12.67 8.48 -5.59
N ALA A 157 -12.13 7.85 -4.52
CA ALA A 157 -11.92 6.41 -4.43
C ALA A 157 -12.49 5.86 -3.12
N GLY A 158 -13.14 4.70 -3.17
CA GLY A 158 -13.78 4.06 -2.01
C GLY A 158 -12.82 3.40 -1.00
N THR A 159 -11.68 4.02 -0.69
CA THR A 159 -10.65 3.45 0.20
C THR A 159 -10.90 3.71 1.69
N GLY A 160 -11.91 4.49 2.06
CA GLY A 160 -12.17 4.83 3.46
C GLY A 160 -11.16 5.81 4.07
N GLY A 161 -10.38 6.51 3.25
CA GLY A 161 -9.23 7.30 3.72
C GLY A 161 -8.06 6.47 4.26
N ALA A 162 -8.04 5.17 3.98
CA ALA A 162 -7.02 4.25 4.50
C ALA A 162 -5.66 4.44 3.83
N SER A 163 -4.60 4.18 4.60
CA SER A 163 -3.22 4.21 4.12
C SER A 163 -2.58 2.82 4.15
N PHE A 164 -2.03 2.36 3.03
CA PHE A 164 -1.51 1.00 2.90
C PHE A 164 -0.04 0.95 2.46
N ALA A 165 0.74 0.04 3.05
CA ALA A 165 2.12 -0.22 2.65
C ALA A 165 2.20 -1.22 1.48
N ASP A 166 3.00 -0.95 0.45
CA ASP A 166 3.26 -1.88 -0.66
C ASP A 166 4.77 -2.12 -0.84
N MET A 167 5.27 -3.14 -0.13
CA MET A 167 6.65 -3.59 -0.27
C MET A 167 6.88 -4.24 -1.63
N ARG A 168 7.92 -3.80 -2.33
CA ARG A 168 8.33 -4.26 -3.67
C ARG A 168 7.31 -3.96 -4.78
N GLY A 169 6.20 -3.29 -4.48
CA GLY A 169 5.19 -2.90 -5.47
C GLY A 169 4.36 -4.07 -5.97
N ILE A 170 4.20 -5.13 -5.17
CA ILE A 170 3.46 -6.35 -5.53
C ILE A 170 2.01 -6.34 -5.01
N GLY A 171 1.59 -5.25 -4.38
CA GLY A 171 0.27 -5.04 -3.80
C GLY A 171 0.30 -5.05 -2.27
N ALA A 172 -0.53 -4.21 -1.65
CA ALA A 172 -0.54 -4.05 -0.19
C ALA A 172 -1.06 -5.28 0.55
N ASN A 173 -1.93 -6.07 -0.08
CA ASN A 173 -2.39 -7.37 0.44
C ASN A 173 -1.30 -8.46 0.45
N LYS A 174 -0.07 -8.14 0.03
CA LYS A 174 1.11 -9.02 0.05
C LYS A 174 2.25 -8.45 0.91
N THR A 175 1.95 -7.43 1.71
CA THR A 175 2.83 -6.87 2.74
C THR A 175 2.20 -7.11 4.10
N LEU A 176 2.88 -7.88 4.94
CA LEU A 176 2.38 -8.16 6.28
C LEU A 176 2.70 -7.01 7.23
N VAL A 177 1.70 -6.47 7.90
CA VAL A 177 1.87 -5.47 8.96
C VAL A 177 1.52 -6.10 10.32
N LEU A 178 2.44 -5.96 11.27
CA LEU A 178 2.32 -6.49 12.62
C LEU A 178 2.43 -5.37 13.66
N LEU A 179 1.75 -5.55 14.80
CA LEU A 179 1.95 -4.76 16.00
C LEU A 179 2.40 -5.70 17.13
N ASN A 180 3.59 -5.47 17.66
CA ASN A 180 4.23 -6.34 18.65
C ASN A 180 4.26 -7.82 18.21
N GLY A 181 4.61 -8.06 16.93
CA GLY A 181 4.73 -9.40 16.36
C GLY A 181 3.40 -10.09 16.01
N ARG A 182 2.25 -9.40 16.14
CA ARG A 182 0.92 -9.99 15.91
C ARG A 182 0.10 -9.21 14.89
N ARG A 183 -0.78 -9.92 14.18
CA ARG A 183 -1.66 -9.37 13.15
C ARG A 183 -2.65 -8.37 13.73
N LEU A 184 -2.91 -7.33 12.95
CA LEU A 184 -4.02 -6.41 13.14
C LEU A 184 -5.22 -6.86 12.28
N ALA A 185 -6.41 -6.32 12.56
CA ALA A 185 -7.53 -6.49 11.64
C ALA A 185 -7.27 -5.66 10.37
N ASN A 186 -7.48 -6.27 9.20
CA ASN A 186 -7.47 -5.57 7.93
C ASN A 186 -8.54 -4.47 7.92
N ASN A 187 -8.35 -3.48 7.06
CA ASN A 187 -9.38 -2.51 6.76
C ASN A 187 -10.67 -3.25 6.36
N ALA A 188 -11.80 -2.82 6.89
CA ALA A 188 -13.06 -3.51 6.69
C ALA A 188 -13.67 -3.25 5.30
N LEU A 189 -13.34 -2.12 4.66
CA LEU A 189 -13.79 -1.82 3.30
C LEU A 189 -12.96 -2.62 2.30
N SER A 190 -13.63 -3.52 1.59
CA SER A 190 -13.13 -4.17 0.38
C SER A 190 -14.16 -4.00 -0.73
N GLY A 191 -13.72 -3.81 -1.98
CA GLY A 191 -14.63 -3.35 -3.04
C GLY A 191 -14.04 -3.37 -4.45
N VAL A 192 -14.91 -3.28 -5.45
CA VAL A 192 -14.53 -2.96 -6.84
C VAL A 192 -13.81 -1.61 -6.84
N GLY A 193 -12.58 -1.56 -7.38
CA GLY A 193 -11.73 -0.36 -7.32
C GLY A 193 -10.86 -0.23 -6.06
N THR A 194 -10.99 -1.12 -5.07
CA THR A 194 -10.08 -1.21 -3.92
C THR A 194 -9.36 -2.57 -3.86
N PRO A 195 -8.46 -2.87 -4.81
CA PRO A 195 -7.72 -4.14 -4.84
C PRO A 195 -6.85 -4.39 -3.58
N ASN A 196 -6.71 -3.37 -2.71
CA ASN A 196 -5.99 -3.41 -1.45
C ASN A 196 -6.89 -3.38 -0.20
N GLY A 197 -8.22 -3.45 -0.34
CA GLY A 197 -9.17 -3.36 0.78
C GLY A 197 -9.01 -4.41 1.88
N SER A 198 -8.14 -5.40 1.66
CA SER A 198 -7.78 -6.43 2.64
C SER A 198 -6.38 -6.21 3.26
N ALA A 199 -5.87 -4.99 3.30
CA ALA A 199 -4.60 -4.63 3.95
C ALA A 199 -4.82 -3.86 5.27
N ILE A 200 -3.78 -3.70 6.09
CA ILE A 200 -3.84 -2.95 7.34
C ILE A 200 -3.78 -1.44 7.06
N ASP A 201 -4.75 -0.69 7.58
CA ASP A 201 -4.71 0.77 7.55
C ASP A 201 -3.68 1.32 8.54
N LEU A 202 -2.60 1.88 8.01
CA LEU A 202 -1.51 2.50 8.77
C LEU A 202 -1.96 3.70 9.60
N ASN A 203 -3.05 4.39 9.20
CA ASN A 203 -3.60 5.51 9.96
C ASN A 203 -4.13 5.10 11.33
N MET A 204 -4.37 3.80 11.54
CA MET A 204 -4.82 3.29 12.83
C MET A 204 -3.65 3.15 13.80
N ILE A 205 -2.41 2.95 13.35
CA ILE A 205 -1.29 2.68 14.26
C ILE A 205 -0.77 4.00 14.86
N PRO A 206 -0.82 4.20 16.18
CA PRO A 206 -0.52 5.48 16.81
C PRO A 206 0.98 5.70 16.91
N PHE A 207 1.51 6.62 16.09
CA PHE A 207 2.94 6.87 15.99
C PHE A 207 3.61 7.23 17.33
N ALA A 208 2.89 7.93 18.21
CA ALA A 208 3.40 8.32 19.54
C ALA A 208 3.68 7.11 20.45
N ALA A 209 2.98 5.99 20.28
CA ALA A 209 3.16 4.77 21.07
C ALA A 209 4.29 3.87 20.53
N ILE A 210 4.79 4.15 19.32
CA ILE A 210 5.83 3.36 18.67
C ILE A 210 7.21 3.73 19.23
N ASP A 211 7.99 2.70 19.54
CA ASP A 211 9.42 2.80 19.86
C ASP A 211 10.25 2.74 18.58
N ARG A 212 9.99 1.70 17.78
CA ARG A 212 10.67 1.48 16.49
C ARG A 212 9.81 0.63 15.55
N VAL A 213 10.21 0.64 14.28
CA VAL A 213 9.67 -0.23 13.25
C VAL A 213 10.78 -1.10 12.70
N GLU A 214 10.49 -2.39 12.59
CA GLU A 214 11.38 -3.39 12.01
C GLU A 214 10.81 -3.81 10.65
N VAL A 215 11.60 -3.63 9.60
CA VAL A 215 11.22 -3.96 8.22
C VAL A 215 12.04 -5.15 7.76
N LEU A 216 11.40 -6.31 7.70
CA LEU A 216 11.96 -7.51 7.09
C LEU A 216 11.66 -7.49 5.59
N ARG A 217 12.72 -7.49 4.79
CA ARG A 217 12.66 -7.31 3.34
C ARG A 217 12.63 -8.61 2.54
N ASP A 218 12.57 -9.74 3.25
CA ASP A 218 12.52 -11.11 2.74
C ASP A 218 11.14 -11.74 2.97
N GLY A 219 10.84 -12.82 2.25
CA GLY A 219 9.68 -13.67 2.51
C GLY A 219 9.70 -14.26 3.91
N ALA A 220 8.56 -14.18 4.59
CA ALA A 220 8.45 -14.60 5.98
C ALA A 220 7.21 -15.46 6.27
N SER A 221 6.60 -16.03 5.23
CA SER A 221 5.45 -16.92 5.38
C SER A 221 5.73 -18.16 6.22
N ALA A 222 6.98 -18.66 6.24
CA ALA A 222 7.38 -19.77 7.10
C ALA A 222 7.32 -19.46 8.61
N LEU A 223 7.19 -18.19 9.02
CA LEU A 223 6.98 -17.79 10.41
C LEU A 223 5.58 -17.18 10.61
N TYR A 224 5.17 -16.28 9.73
CA TYR A 224 3.98 -15.46 9.92
C TYR A 224 2.76 -15.84 9.05
N GLY A 225 2.89 -16.81 8.15
CA GLY A 225 1.79 -17.30 7.28
C GLY A 225 1.49 -16.41 6.06
N THR A 226 0.21 -16.24 5.74
CA THR A 226 -0.29 -15.50 4.56
C THR A 226 0.22 -14.05 4.49
N ASP A 227 0.21 -13.42 3.32
CA ASP A 227 0.50 -11.98 3.11
C ASP A 227 1.96 -11.55 3.36
N ALA A 228 2.84 -12.44 3.81
CA ALA A 228 4.26 -12.17 4.06
C ALA A 228 5.15 -12.45 2.84
N ILE A 229 4.65 -12.11 1.64
CA ILE A 229 5.36 -12.35 0.35
C ILE A 229 6.37 -11.23 0.07
N GLY A 230 5.94 -9.97 0.15
CA GLY A 230 6.77 -8.80 -0.18
C GLY A 230 7.67 -8.33 0.96
N GLY A 231 7.37 -8.77 2.17
CA GLY A 231 8.08 -8.43 3.40
C GLY A 231 7.15 -8.31 4.60
N VAL A 232 7.72 -7.98 5.75
CA VAL A 232 7.00 -7.75 7.01
C VAL A 232 7.40 -6.38 7.58
N ILE A 233 6.42 -5.59 7.99
CA ILE A 233 6.61 -4.34 8.73
C ILE A 233 6.05 -4.57 10.14
N ASN A 234 6.93 -4.68 11.13
CA ASN A 234 6.54 -4.89 12.52
C ASN A 234 6.72 -3.62 13.33
N PHE A 235 5.61 -3.06 13.78
CA PHE A 235 5.57 -1.91 14.68
C PHE A 235 5.78 -2.39 16.11
N ILE A 236 6.84 -1.91 16.75
CA ILE A 236 7.15 -2.23 18.14
C ILE A 236 6.73 -1.04 19.00
N THR A 237 5.80 -1.27 19.92
CA THR A 237 5.39 -0.24 20.89
C THR A 237 6.44 -0.05 21.95
N LYS A 238 6.40 1.10 22.64
CA LYS A 238 7.16 1.28 23.89
C LYS A 238 6.85 0.12 24.86
N LYS A 239 7.85 -0.31 25.62
CA LYS A 239 7.72 -1.46 26.56
C LYS A 239 7.25 -1.02 27.93
N SER A 240 7.84 0.05 28.43
CA SER A 240 7.54 0.68 29.70
C SER A 240 7.74 2.19 29.59
N LEU A 241 7.02 2.93 30.44
CA LEU A 241 7.22 4.36 30.67
C LEU A 241 7.20 4.60 32.18
N THR A 242 8.15 5.39 32.69
CA THR A 242 8.19 5.85 34.09
C THR A 242 7.89 7.32 34.23
N ASP A 243 8.05 8.07 33.14
CA ASP A 243 7.93 9.53 33.10
C ASP A 243 6.81 9.96 32.14
N GLY A 244 6.38 11.21 32.29
CA GLY A 244 5.43 11.89 31.42
C GLY A 244 6.10 12.62 30.27
N SER A 245 5.41 12.72 29.14
CA SER A 245 5.76 13.69 28.10
C SER A 245 4.53 14.31 27.47
N LEU A 246 4.60 15.59 27.14
CA LEU A 246 3.62 16.33 26.35
C LEU A 246 4.31 16.93 25.13
N THR A 247 3.89 16.51 23.94
CA THR A 247 4.35 17.07 22.67
C THR A 247 3.23 17.88 22.04
N LEU A 248 3.56 19.10 21.64
CA LEU A 248 2.72 19.97 20.81
C LEU A 248 3.48 20.29 19.53
N GLY A 249 2.82 20.17 18.38
CA GLY A 249 3.45 20.40 17.10
C GLY A 249 2.47 20.82 16.03
N GLY A 250 3.02 21.23 14.90
CA GLY A 250 2.28 21.45 13.69
C GLY A 250 3.19 21.79 12.52
N GLU A 251 2.61 21.76 11.34
CA GLU A 251 3.26 22.14 10.10
C GLU A 251 2.32 22.94 9.21
N THR A 252 2.88 23.84 8.42
CA THR A 252 2.12 24.66 7.47
C THR A 252 2.89 24.79 6.15
N PRO A 253 2.23 24.52 5.01
CA PRO A 253 2.75 24.92 3.71
C PRO A 253 3.01 26.43 3.66
N THR A 254 4.05 26.85 2.94
CA THR A 254 4.31 28.27 2.69
C THR A 254 3.39 28.84 1.61
N ALA A 255 2.84 27.99 0.75
CA ALA A 255 1.78 28.35 -0.19
C ALA A 255 0.43 28.41 0.54
N SER A 256 -0.44 29.35 0.15
CA SER A 256 -1.81 29.44 0.65
C SER A 256 -2.66 28.25 0.17
N GLY A 257 -3.88 28.11 0.72
CA GLY A 257 -4.86 27.11 0.28
C GLY A 257 -5.07 25.91 1.20
N GLY A 258 -4.48 25.92 2.40
CA GLY A 258 -4.66 24.85 3.38
C GLY A 258 -3.51 23.84 3.40
N GLY A 259 -3.81 22.60 3.77
CA GLY A 259 -2.83 21.54 4.02
C GLY A 259 -2.03 21.69 5.32
N ALA A 260 -2.39 22.63 6.20
CA ALA A 260 -1.74 22.76 7.51
C ALA A 260 -2.21 21.65 8.46
N THR A 261 -1.28 21.19 9.30
CA THR A 261 -1.50 20.11 10.26
C THR A 261 -1.16 20.57 11.67
N LYS A 262 -1.94 20.14 12.66
CA LYS A 262 -1.67 20.33 14.09
C LYS A 262 -1.68 18.98 14.78
N ASP A 263 -0.68 18.73 15.64
CA ASP A 263 -0.55 17.48 16.38
C ASP A 263 -0.29 17.71 17.87
N MET A 264 -0.86 16.82 18.68
CA MET A 264 -0.61 16.72 20.11
C MET A 264 -0.43 15.25 20.47
N SER A 265 0.56 14.96 21.29
CA SER A 265 0.64 13.65 21.97
C SER A 265 1.00 13.82 23.42
N ALA A 266 0.39 13.02 24.28
CA ALA A 266 0.74 12.91 25.68
C ALA A 266 1.04 11.46 26.00
N SER A 267 2.09 11.20 26.76
CA SER A 267 2.39 9.89 27.31
C SER A 267 2.65 10.00 28.80
N TRP A 268 2.30 8.97 29.54
CA TRP A 268 2.61 8.88 30.96
C TRP A 268 2.72 7.42 31.36
N GLY A 269 3.57 7.11 32.32
CA GLY A 269 3.61 5.80 32.94
C GLY A 269 4.02 5.86 34.39
N PHE A 270 3.80 4.74 35.08
CA PHE A 270 3.99 4.59 36.52
C PHE A 270 4.38 3.15 36.86
N GLY A 271 5.27 3.02 37.84
CA GLY A 271 5.86 1.76 38.28
C GLY A 271 7.04 1.33 37.40
N ASP A 272 8.08 0.79 38.02
CA ASP A 272 9.19 0.14 37.34
C ASP A 272 9.02 -1.39 37.39
N LEU A 273 9.10 -2.07 36.24
CA LEU A 273 8.81 -3.51 36.18
C LEU A 273 9.80 -4.36 36.98
N GLU A 274 11.04 -3.90 37.14
CA GLU A 274 12.08 -4.61 37.89
C GLU A 274 12.01 -4.30 39.38
N GLN A 275 11.74 -3.04 39.76
CA GLN A 275 11.71 -2.61 41.16
C GLN A 275 10.34 -2.84 41.81
N ASP A 276 9.27 -2.41 41.14
CA ASP A 276 7.90 -2.45 41.67
C ASP A 276 7.13 -3.70 41.25
N ARG A 277 7.71 -4.52 40.36
CA ARG A 277 7.08 -5.71 39.75
C ARG A 277 5.88 -5.39 38.84
N PHE A 278 5.64 -4.12 38.52
CA PHE A 278 4.62 -3.73 37.55
C PHE A 278 5.03 -2.45 36.80
N ASN A 279 4.45 -2.25 35.62
CA ASN A 279 4.47 -0.99 34.91
C ASN A 279 3.12 -0.77 34.25
N VAL A 280 2.55 0.42 34.41
CA VAL A 280 1.34 0.85 33.71
C VAL A 280 1.67 2.10 32.92
N MET A 281 1.28 2.13 31.65
CA MET A 281 1.50 3.29 30.80
C MET A 281 0.32 3.57 29.87
N GLY A 282 0.21 4.83 29.49
CA GLY A 282 -0.78 5.35 28.55
C GLY A 282 -0.16 6.33 27.57
N VAL A 283 -0.63 6.31 26.33
CA VAL A 283 -0.28 7.24 25.26
C VAL A 283 -1.55 7.69 24.58
N PHE A 284 -1.73 9.01 24.48
CA PHE A 284 -2.79 9.67 23.74
C PHE A 284 -2.19 10.46 22.58
N ASN A 285 -2.84 10.45 21.43
CA ASN A 285 -2.45 11.24 20.28
C ASN A 285 -3.66 11.82 19.56
N TYR A 286 -3.54 13.07 19.12
CA TYR A 286 -4.49 13.80 18.32
C TYR A 286 -3.76 14.48 17.16
N ASN A 287 -4.30 14.38 15.95
CA ASN A 287 -3.76 14.99 14.75
C ASN A 287 -4.93 15.49 13.88
N LYS A 288 -4.86 16.75 13.43
CA LYS A 288 -5.84 17.34 12.52
C LYS A 288 -5.12 18.00 11.36
N GLN A 289 -5.52 17.63 10.15
CA GLN A 289 -4.98 18.10 8.89
C GLN A 289 -6.09 18.78 8.08
N GLN A 290 -5.83 20.00 7.63
CA GLN A 290 -6.73 20.74 6.74
C GLN A 290 -6.70 20.15 5.33
N ASN A 291 -7.81 20.30 4.61
CA ASN A 291 -7.83 19.97 3.19
C ASN A 291 -6.92 20.92 2.39
N LEU A 292 -6.62 20.54 1.15
CA LEU A 292 -5.92 21.36 0.17
C LEU A 292 -6.62 21.19 -1.18
N ASP A 293 -7.15 22.27 -1.76
CA ASP A 293 -7.87 22.23 -3.03
C ASP A 293 -6.94 22.20 -4.25
N ALA A 294 -7.39 21.58 -5.35
CA ALA A 294 -6.65 21.55 -6.61
C ALA A 294 -6.49 22.93 -7.27
N ASN A 295 -7.35 23.89 -6.91
CA ASN A 295 -7.21 25.27 -7.36
C ASN A 295 -6.02 26.00 -6.72
N ASP A 296 -5.62 25.62 -5.51
CA ASP A 296 -4.53 26.24 -4.77
C ASP A 296 -3.14 25.79 -5.24
N ARG A 297 -3.07 24.88 -6.21
CA ARG A 297 -1.82 24.42 -6.81
C ARG A 297 -1.82 24.64 -8.32
N SER A 298 -0.79 25.31 -8.81
CA SER A 298 -0.64 25.66 -10.22
C SER A 298 -0.24 24.47 -11.11
N PHE A 299 0.25 23.38 -10.53
CA PHE A 299 0.57 22.14 -11.27
C PHE A 299 -0.62 21.18 -11.36
N ALA A 300 -1.58 21.27 -10.43
CA ALA A 300 -2.80 20.46 -10.49
C ALA A 300 -3.68 20.99 -11.62
N ARG A 301 -3.80 20.23 -12.70
CA ARG A 301 -4.52 20.59 -13.92
C ARG A 301 -5.18 19.32 -14.44
N ASP A 302 -6.43 19.42 -14.87
CA ASP A 302 -7.18 18.32 -15.49
C ASP A 302 -7.22 18.44 -17.03
N TYR A 303 -6.85 19.60 -17.58
CA TYR A 303 -6.80 19.84 -19.02
C TYR A 303 -5.49 20.47 -19.48
N VAL A 304 -4.62 19.65 -20.08
CA VAL A 304 -3.38 20.04 -20.76
C VAL A 304 -3.22 19.17 -22.02
N PRO A 305 -4.06 19.39 -23.06
CA PRO A 305 -4.15 18.49 -24.22
C PRO A 305 -2.83 18.38 -24.98
N GLY A 306 -2.05 19.46 -25.06
CA GLY A 306 -0.71 19.44 -25.67
C GLY A 306 0.33 18.55 -24.95
N ARG A 307 -0.03 17.99 -23.79
CA ARG A 307 0.77 17.03 -23.02
C ARG A 307 -0.02 15.75 -22.70
N GLY A 308 -1.11 15.48 -23.42
CA GLY A 308 -1.90 14.25 -23.29
C GLY A 308 -2.89 14.19 -22.15
N LEU A 309 -3.09 15.29 -21.42
CA LEU A 309 -3.99 15.30 -20.28
C LEU A 309 -5.32 15.92 -20.65
N ASN A 310 -6.39 15.13 -20.65
CA ASN A 310 -7.76 15.60 -20.86
C ASN A 310 -8.75 14.81 -19.99
N GLN A 311 -8.90 15.26 -18.75
CA GLN A 311 -9.82 14.73 -17.73
C GLN A 311 -11.07 15.60 -17.58
N THR A 312 -11.39 16.37 -18.61
CA THR A 312 -12.66 17.09 -18.67
C THR A 312 -13.79 16.10 -18.93
N SER A 313 -15.00 16.42 -18.52
CA SER A 313 -16.15 15.54 -18.67
C SER A 313 -17.18 16.09 -19.67
N GLY A 314 -17.90 15.20 -20.35
CA GLY A 314 -18.87 15.55 -21.41
C GLY A 314 -20.19 16.17 -20.91
N THR A 315 -20.46 16.11 -19.61
CA THR A 315 -21.56 16.84 -18.97
C THR A 315 -21.08 18.23 -18.54
N ALA A 316 -21.89 19.24 -18.83
CA ALA A 316 -21.54 20.65 -18.62
C ALA A 316 -22.66 21.42 -17.91
N TYR A 317 -22.33 22.61 -17.43
CA TYR A 317 -23.32 23.59 -17.00
C TYR A 317 -22.98 24.97 -17.59
N PRO A 318 -23.88 25.59 -18.37
CA PRO A 318 -25.12 25.04 -18.95
C PRO A 318 -24.96 23.70 -19.66
N GLY A 319 -25.97 22.83 -19.58
CA GLY A 319 -25.96 21.49 -20.17
C GLY A 319 -25.83 21.48 -21.69
N ASN A 320 -25.21 20.42 -22.22
CA ASN A 320 -25.26 20.15 -23.66
C ASN A 320 -26.60 19.52 -24.02
N TYR A 321 -27.07 19.74 -25.24
CA TYR A 321 -28.29 19.10 -25.76
C TYR A 321 -28.11 18.53 -27.16
N PHE A 322 -28.90 17.49 -27.46
CA PHE A 322 -28.77 16.65 -28.65
C PHE A 322 -30.13 16.31 -29.26
N GLN A 323 -30.22 16.26 -30.59
CA GLN A 323 -31.37 15.72 -31.33
C GLN A 323 -30.88 15.03 -32.62
N GLY A 324 -30.88 13.70 -32.62
CA GLY A 324 -30.18 12.93 -33.65
C GLY A 324 -28.68 13.22 -33.62
N ASP A 325 -28.08 13.47 -34.78
CA ASP A 325 -26.65 13.83 -34.91
C ASP A 325 -26.35 15.30 -34.55
N ASN A 326 -27.39 16.10 -34.29
CA ASN A 326 -27.22 17.50 -33.94
C ASN A 326 -26.88 17.66 -32.45
N SER A 327 -25.91 18.51 -32.14
CA SER A 327 -25.49 18.82 -30.77
C SER A 327 -25.21 20.31 -30.60
N ALA A 328 -25.61 20.90 -29.48
CA ALA A 328 -25.25 22.28 -29.13
C ALA A 328 -25.20 22.50 -27.61
N ASN A 329 -24.76 23.71 -27.24
CA ASN A 329 -24.76 24.23 -25.88
C ASN A 329 -25.35 25.66 -25.89
N PRO A 330 -26.11 26.08 -24.86
CA PRO A 330 -26.67 27.44 -24.78
C PRO A 330 -25.64 28.56 -24.87
N LEU A 331 -24.39 28.32 -24.49
CA LEU A 331 -23.28 29.29 -24.60
C LEU A 331 -22.62 29.29 -26.00
N GLY A 332 -23.11 28.49 -26.93
CA GLY A 332 -22.54 28.28 -28.25
C GLY A 332 -21.24 27.46 -28.24
N ARG A 333 -20.67 27.25 -29.43
CA ARG A 333 -19.52 26.35 -29.66
C ARG A 333 -18.21 26.77 -28.97
N ASN A 334 -18.10 28.01 -28.50
CA ASN A 334 -16.91 28.54 -27.83
C ASN A 334 -16.92 28.30 -26.31
N CYS A 335 -18.06 27.90 -25.73
CA CYS A 335 -18.16 27.50 -24.33
C CYS A 335 -17.63 28.56 -23.34
N GLY A 336 -18.01 29.83 -23.52
CA GLY A 336 -17.48 30.98 -22.78
C GLY A 336 -17.92 31.11 -21.30
N GLY A 337 -18.05 29.99 -20.58
CA GLY A 337 -18.44 29.93 -19.16
C GLY A 337 -17.31 29.42 -18.25
N PRO A 338 -17.47 29.54 -16.92
CA PRO A 338 -16.49 29.03 -15.97
C PRO A 338 -16.36 27.52 -16.09
N ASN A 339 -15.12 27.02 -16.02
CA ASN A 339 -14.79 25.59 -16.07
C ASN A 339 -15.24 24.88 -17.36
N LEU A 340 -15.53 25.62 -18.42
CA LEU A 340 -15.92 25.05 -19.70
C LEU A 340 -14.79 25.10 -20.72
N ILE A 341 -14.69 24.03 -21.49
CA ILE A 341 -13.70 23.83 -22.54
C ILE A 341 -14.43 23.37 -23.79
N ALA A 342 -14.25 24.11 -24.89
CA ALA A 342 -14.81 23.74 -26.18
C ALA A 342 -14.08 22.52 -26.77
N SER A 343 -14.84 21.50 -27.18
CA SER A 343 -14.29 20.29 -27.79
C SER A 343 -15.33 19.63 -28.70
N ASN A 344 -14.97 19.37 -29.96
CA ASN A 344 -15.83 18.68 -30.95
C ASN A 344 -17.26 19.24 -31.06
N GLY A 345 -17.43 20.56 -30.91
CA GLY A 345 -18.74 21.21 -31.04
C GLY A 345 -19.63 21.17 -29.80
N ILE A 346 -19.16 20.59 -28.70
CA ILE A 346 -19.83 20.59 -27.38
C ILE A 346 -18.95 21.26 -26.32
N CYS A 347 -19.56 21.57 -25.18
CA CYS A 347 -18.83 22.07 -24.01
C CYS A 347 -18.50 20.93 -23.06
N ARG A 348 -17.24 20.84 -22.68
CA ARG A 348 -16.76 19.91 -21.65
C ARG A 348 -16.51 20.66 -20.36
N PHE A 349 -16.67 19.99 -19.23
CA PHE A 349 -16.53 20.59 -17.91
C PHE A 349 -15.24 20.13 -17.21
N SER A 350 -14.49 21.08 -16.68
CA SER A 350 -13.35 20.86 -15.79
C SER A 350 -13.86 20.77 -14.35
N THR A 351 -13.61 19.64 -13.68
CA THR A 351 -14.02 19.47 -12.27
C THR A 351 -12.94 19.93 -11.30
N ARG A 352 -11.81 20.42 -11.80
CA ARG A 352 -10.65 20.83 -11.00
C ARG A 352 -11.01 21.71 -9.81
N GLU A 353 -11.94 22.64 -9.95
CA GLU A 353 -12.25 23.59 -8.87
C GLU A 353 -12.92 22.98 -7.64
N TYR A 354 -13.38 21.74 -7.73
CA TYR A 354 -14.11 21.03 -6.69
C TYR A 354 -13.33 19.87 -6.07
N ILE A 355 -12.10 19.63 -6.54
CA ILE A 355 -11.34 18.42 -6.18
C ILE A 355 -10.33 18.76 -5.09
N ASP A 356 -10.39 18.02 -3.98
CA ASP A 356 -9.32 17.99 -2.99
C ASP A 356 -8.05 17.31 -3.55
N LEU A 357 -6.88 17.94 -3.37
CA LEU A 357 -5.58 17.28 -3.50
C LEU A 357 -5.18 16.54 -2.23
N ILE A 358 -5.65 17.02 -1.09
CA ILE A 358 -5.46 16.42 0.21
C ILE A 358 -6.78 16.57 0.96
N PRO A 359 -7.39 15.47 1.45
CA PRO A 359 -8.62 15.56 2.23
C PRO A 359 -8.38 16.12 3.63
N GLN A 360 -9.44 16.66 4.23
CA GLN A 360 -9.43 16.98 5.66
C GLN A 360 -9.43 15.68 6.47
N THR A 361 -8.47 15.53 7.39
CA THR A 361 -8.42 14.37 8.29
C THR A 361 -8.34 14.76 9.75
N GLU A 362 -8.98 13.96 10.60
CA GLU A 362 -8.91 14.09 12.06
C GLU A 362 -8.70 12.71 12.68
N LYS A 363 -7.55 12.54 13.34
CA LYS A 363 -7.09 11.28 13.92
C LYS A 363 -6.97 11.43 15.43
N THR A 364 -7.61 10.52 16.15
CA THR A 364 -7.49 10.42 17.61
C THR A 364 -7.15 8.98 17.97
N SER A 365 -6.19 8.78 18.86
CA SER A 365 -5.79 7.44 19.28
C SER A 365 -5.38 7.39 20.75
N PHE A 366 -5.57 6.21 21.33
CA PHE A 366 -5.18 5.85 22.67
C PHE A 366 -4.51 4.48 22.66
N PHE A 367 -3.40 4.36 23.38
CA PHE A 367 -2.74 3.10 23.66
C PHE A 367 -2.46 3.01 25.16
N GLY A 368 -2.90 1.92 25.78
CA GLY A 368 -2.63 1.63 27.18
C GLY A 368 -2.01 0.24 27.32
N LYS A 369 -1.04 0.11 28.22
CA LYS A 369 -0.43 -1.17 28.56
C LYS A 369 -0.19 -1.26 30.05
N ALA A 370 -0.58 -2.39 30.64
CA ALA A 370 -0.23 -2.77 31.99
C ALA A 370 0.57 -4.08 31.93
N THR A 371 1.73 -4.13 32.57
CA THR A 371 2.59 -5.30 32.67
C THR A 371 2.88 -5.59 34.13
N GLY A 372 2.85 -6.85 34.55
CA GLY A 372 3.18 -7.28 35.90
C GLY A 372 4.02 -8.55 35.91
N LYS A 373 4.95 -8.65 36.85
CA LYS A 373 5.74 -9.85 37.14
C LYS A 373 4.94 -10.80 38.04
N LEU A 374 4.46 -11.91 37.47
CA LEU A 374 3.89 -13.02 38.23
C LEU A 374 4.96 -13.70 39.09
N ALA A 375 6.17 -13.82 38.56
CA ALA A 375 7.40 -14.26 39.22
C ALA A 375 8.60 -13.65 38.48
N ASP A 376 9.82 -13.88 38.96
CA ASP A 376 11.04 -13.19 38.47
C ASP A 376 11.22 -13.33 36.95
N ASP A 377 10.95 -14.52 36.43
CA ASP A 377 11.07 -14.87 35.01
C ASP A 377 9.72 -14.92 34.27
N HIS A 378 8.62 -14.44 34.87
CA HIS A 378 7.27 -14.59 34.33
C HIS A 378 6.49 -13.28 34.33
N ASN A 379 6.15 -12.81 33.13
CA ASN A 379 5.38 -11.60 32.91
C ASN A 379 3.95 -11.92 32.42
N VAL A 380 3.02 -11.08 32.83
CA VAL A 380 1.71 -10.92 32.19
C VAL A 380 1.55 -9.48 31.74
N SER A 381 0.99 -9.26 30.56
CA SER A 381 0.66 -7.93 30.07
C SER A 381 -0.71 -7.88 29.43
N LEU A 382 -1.40 -6.77 29.65
CA LEU A 382 -2.66 -6.41 29.04
C LEU A 382 -2.46 -5.13 28.23
N GLU A 383 -2.72 -5.18 26.93
CA GLU A 383 -2.68 -4.02 26.04
C GLU A 383 -4.08 -3.72 25.51
N TYR A 384 -4.42 -2.43 25.51
CA TYR A 384 -5.59 -1.90 24.80
C TYR A 384 -5.15 -0.81 23.84
N PHE A 385 -5.62 -0.91 22.61
CA PHE A 385 -5.39 0.06 21.56
C PHE A 385 -6.73 0.47 20.96
N TRP A 386 -6.90 1.77 20.75
CA TRP A 386 -8.05 2.36 20.05
C TRP A 386 -7.58 3.51 19.18
N ALA A 387 -8.07 3.59 17.94
CA ALA A 387 -7.88 4.74 17.07
C ALA A 387 -9.13 5.01 16.24
N ARG A 388 -9.34 6.28 15.91
CA ARG A 388 -10.34 6.75 14.97
C ARG A 388 -9.71 7.74 14.00
N ASN A 389 -9.99 7.58 12.71
CA ASN A 389 -9.68 8.53 11.65
C ASN A 389 -10.99 8.93 10.97
N ASN A 390 -11.29 10.22 10.97
CA ASN A 390 -12.34 10.79 10.11
C ASN A 390 -11.65 11.41 8.88
N ASN A 391 -12.12 11.06 7.69
CA ASN A 391 -11.59 11.56 6.42
C ASN A 391 -12.75 12.15 5.62
N HIS A 392 -12.67 13.43 5.29
CA HIS A 392 -13.67 14.13 4.49
C HIS A 392 -13.08 14.53 3.15
N THR A 393 -13.79 14.23 2.07
CA THR A 393 -13.37 14.46 0.69
C THR A 393 -14.49 15.13 -0.10
N ASP A 394 -14.13 16.12 -0.90
CA ASP A 394 -15.00 16.67 -1.94
C ASP A 394 -14.49 16.32 -3.35
N ILE A 395 -15.45 16.03 -4.24
CA ILE A 395 -15.23 15.80 -5.67
C ILE A 395 -16.21 16.61 -6.52
N GLY A 396 -15.97 16.62 -7.83
CA GLY A 396 -16.80 17.33 -8.80
C GLY A 396 -18.31 16.99 -8.70
N PRO A 397 -19.20 17.96 -8.99
CA PRO A 397 -20.65 17.75 -8.98
C PRO A 397 -21.09 16.59 -9.87
N ALA A 398 -22.24 16.00 -9.53
CA ALA A 398 -22.77 14.83 -10.20
C ALA A 398 -22.93 15.07 -11.72
N PRO A 399 -22.46 14.12 -12.56
CA PRO A 399 -22.79 14.10 -13.98
C PRO A 399 -24.13 13.41 -14.20
N LEU A 400 -25.05 14.05 -14.91
CA LEU A 400 -26.25 13.41 -15.45
C LEU A 400 -26.20 13.32 -16.97
N THR A 401 -26.46 12.14 -17.51
CA THR A 401 -26.47 11.85 -18.95
C THR A 401 -27.72 11.05 -19.34
N GLY A 402 -28.04 11.00 -20.63
CA GLY A 402 -29.21 10.26 -21.11
C GLY A 402 -30.55 10.86 -20.66
N LEU A 403 -30.53 12.11 -20.18
CA LEU A 403 -31.73 12.84 -19.77
C LEU A 403 -32.55 13.23 -21.00
N SER A 404 -33.87 13.29 -20.87
CA SER A 404 -34.78 13.70 -21.95
C SER A 404 -35.57 14.94 -21.52
N LEU A 405 -35.61 15.96 -22.38
CA LEU A 405 -36.40 17.18 -22.16
C LEU A 405 -37.45 17.31 -23.27
N ASP A 406 -38.73 17.34 -22.88
CA ASP A 406 -39.82 17.49 -23.83
C ASP A 406 -39.88 18.90 -24.44
N SER A 407 -40.32 18.97 -25.69
CA SER A 407 -40.63 20.20 -26.42
C SER A 407 -41.57 21.17 -25.67
N SER A 408 -42.42 20.68 -24.77
CA SER A 408 -43.32 21.50 -23.96
C SER A 408 -42.62 22.20 -22.79
N SER A 409 -41.38 21.83 -22.48
CA SER A 409 -40.64 22.43 -21.36
C SER A 409 -40.37 23.91 -21.62
N PRO A 410 -40.51 24.78 -20.59
CA PRO A 410 -40.13 26.20 -20.71
C PRO A 410 -38.64 26.40 -21.00
N PHE A 411 -37.80 25.40 -20.71
CA PHE A 411 -36.35 25.43 -20.92
C PHE A 411 -35.91 24.80 -22.25
N TYR A 412 -36.83 24.27 -23.05
CA TYR A 412 -36.49 23.74 -24.37
C TYR A 412 -35.85 24.83 -25.25
N PRO A 413 -34.72 24.58 -25.95
CA PRO A 413 -34.08 25.56 -26.81
C PRO A 413 -35.03 26.12 -27.88
N GLY A 414 -35.25 27.44 -27.85
CA GLY A 414 -36.21 28.13 -28.72
C GLY A 414 -37.53 28.52 -28.06
N ASN A 415 -37.85 28.02 -26.86
CA ASN A 415 -39.05 28.38 -26.10
C ASN A 415 -38.89 29.67 -25.26
N GLY A 416 -37.91 30.51 -25.58
CA GLY A 416 -37.71 31.83 -24.98
C GLY A 416 -36.55 31.93 -23.99
N ILE A 417 -36.49 31.05 -22.98
CA ILE A 417 -35.43 31.11 -21.93
C ILE A 417 -34.09 30.63 -22.48
N THR A 418 -34.10 29.45 -23.12
CA THR A 418 -32.90 28.84 -23.70
C THR A 418 -32.81 29.21 -25.18
N PRO A 419 -31.70 29.79 -25.66
CA PRO A 419 -31.54 30.15 -27.07
C PRO A 419 -31.62 28.92 -27.98
N ALA A 420 -32.30 29.06 -29.13
CA ALA A 420 -32.27 28.05 -30.18
C ALA A 420 -30.88 27.94 -30.81
N PRO A 421 -30.48 26.75 -31.31
CA PRO A 421 -29.25 26.60 -32.08
C PRO A 421 -29.31 27.45 -33.37
N THR A 422 -28.16 27.97 -33.79
CA THR A 422 -28.06 28.84 -34.98
C THR A 422 -27.61 28.11 -36.24
N ASP A 423 -27.10 26.89 -36.09
CA ASP A 423 -26.44 26.10 -37.12
C ASP A 423 -27.24 24.87 -37.57
N PHE A 424 -28.30 24.52 -36.84
CA PHE A 424 -29.29 23.52 -37.23
C PHE A 424 -30.67 23.90 -36.68
N THR A 425 -31.71 23.21 -37.16
CA THR A 425 -33.08 23.39 -36.68
C THR A 425 -33.48 22.18 -35.87
N LEU A 426 -34.00 22.40 -34.66
CA LEU A 426 -34.62 21.37 -33.86
C LEU A 426 -36.03 21.08 -34.40
N ASP A 427 -36.40 19.80 -34.47
CA ASP A 427 -37.79 19.38 -34.61
C ASP A 427 -38.52 19.70 -33.29
N PRO A 428 -39.46 20.65 -33.28
CA PRO A 428 -40.17 21.05 -32.07
C PRO A 428 -41.23 20.03 -31.63
N THR A 429 -41.42 18.93 -32.37
CA THR A 429 -42.35 17.84 -31.99
C THR A 429 -41.66 16.68 -31.28
N GLN A 430 -40.33 16.70 -31.20
CA GLN A 430 -39.52 15.65 -30.61
C GLN A 430 -38.81 16.18 -29.36
N PRO A 431 -38.55 15.32 -28.36
CA PRO A 431 -37.70 15.68 -27.24
C PRO A 431 -36.25 15.89 -27.68
N ILE A 432 -35.46 16.51 -26.81
CA ILE A 432 -34.00 16.54 -26.89
C ILE A 432 -33.40 15.70 -25.78
N SER A 433 -32.23 15.11 -26.04
CA SER A 433 -31.41 14.56 -24.95
C SER A 433 -30.54 15.65 -24.34
N THR A 434 -30.31 15.61 -23.03
CA THR A 434 -29.47 16.58 -22.32
C THR A 434 -28.37 15.89 -21.51
N ALA A 435 -27.20 16.53 -21.45
CA ALA A 435 -26.06 16.12 -20.64
C ALA A 435 -25.68 17.27 -19.71
N TRP A 436 -26.02 17.13 -18.43
CA TRP A 436 -26.04 18.21 -17.45
C TRP A 436 -25.10 17.90 -16.27
N ARG A 437 -24.33 18.90 -15.85
CA ARG A 437 -23.58 18.91 -14.60
C ARG A 437 -24.41 19.61 -13.53
N GLU A 438 -24.66 18.94 -12.42
CA GLU A 438 -25.52 19.45 -11.35
C GLU A 438 -24.80 20.45 -10.42
N THR A 439 -24.21 21.50 -10.98
CA THR A 439 -23.48 22.51 -10.18
C THR A 439 -24.36 23.23 -9.16
N ALA A 440 -25.69 23.20 -9.33
CA ALA A 440 -26.65 23.77 -8.39
C ALA A 440 -26.78 22.97 -7.08
N ALA A 441 -26.43 21.67 -7.07
CA ALA A 441 -26.33 20.86 -5.86
C ALA A 441 -24.98 21.02 -5.14
N GLY A 442 -23.99 21.64 -5.81
CA GLY A 442 -22.63 21.79 -5.28
C GLY A 442 -21.72 20.56 -5.49
N PRO A 443 -20.51 20.56 -4.92
CA PRO A 443 -19.61 19.42 -4.97
C PRO A 443 -20.21 18.21 -4.24
N ARG A 444 -19.82 17.02 -4.67
CA ARG A 444 -20.19 15.77 -3.99
C ARG A 444 -19.21 15.53 -2.85
N GLY A 445 -19.72 15.60 -1.63
CA GLY A 445 -18.95 15.41 -0.41
C GLY A 445 -19.24 14.07 0.25
N SER A 446 -18.19 13.45 0.76
CA SER A 446 -18.28 12.19 1.51
C SER A 446 -17.40 12.23 2.75
N SER A 447 -17.76 11.42 3.74
CA SER A 447 -17.01 11.28 4.98
C SER A 447 -16.89 9.82 5.38
N ASP A 448 -15.65 9.37 5.56
CA ASP A 448 -15.32 8.04 6.03
C ASP A 448 -14.78 8.09 7.46
N GLN A 449 -15.42 7.37 8.36
CA GLN A 449 -14.95 7.17 9.73
C GLN A 449 -14.41 5.75 9.88
N ASN A 450 -13.09 5.63 9.97
CA ASN A 450 -12.42 4.36 10.29
C ASN A 450 -12.11 4.30 11.80
N THR A 451 -12.61 3.29 12.50
CA THR A 451 -12.30 3.00 13.91
C THR A 451 -11.66 1.63 14.04
N SER A 452 -10.48 1.57 14.65
CA SER A 452 -9.78 0.33 14.96
C SER A 452 -9.61 0.16 16.46
N GLN A 453 -9.75 -1.08 16.94
CA GLN A 453 -9.49 -1.43 18.33
C GLN A 453 -8.81 -2.79 18.45
N ARG A 454 -7.95 -2.94 19.47
CA ARG A 454 -7.26 -4.19 19.79
C ARG A 454 -7.16 -4.39 21.29
N PHE A 455 -7.45 -5.60 21.71
CA PHE A 455 -7.14 -6.11 23.04
C PHE A 455 -6.11 -7.23 22.90
N LEU A 456 -5.08 -7.20 23.74
CA LEU A 456 -4.08 -8.26 23.83
C LEU A 456 -3.84 -8.63 25.29
N LEU A 457 -4.01 -9.90 25.61
CA LEU A 457 -3.45 -10.51 26.82
C LEU A 457 -2.26 -11.37 26.42
N ASN A 458 -1.10 -11.12 27.02
CA ASN A 458 0.13 -11.83 26.73
C ASN A 458 0.79 -12.31 28.02
N PHE A 459 1.25 -13.56 27.99
CA PHE A 459 2.09 -14.17 29.02
C PHE A 459 3.42 -14.53 28.38
N ASP A 460 4.52 -14.14 28.99
CA ASP A 460 5.85 -14.50 28.52
C ASP A 460 6.81 -14.74 29.68
N GLY A 461 7.83 -15.55 29.44
CA GLY A 461 8.79 -15.87 30.48
C GLY A 461 9.68 -17.05 30.15
N LEU A 462 10.40 -17.52 31.17
CA LEU A 462 11.28 -18.69 31.09
C LEU A 462 10.73 -19.82 31.97
N VAL A 463 10.54 -21.02 31.42
CA VAL A 463 10.13 -22.20 32.18
C VAL A 463 11.00 -23.40 31.82
N GLY A 464 11.76 -23.92 32.79
CA GLY A 464 12.62 -25.10 32.57
C GLY A 464 13.63 -24.92 31.43
N GLY A 465 14.14 -23.70 31.22
CA GLY A 465 15.06 -23.34 30.13
C GLY A 465 14.38 -23.09 28.78
N TRP A 466 13.05 -23.12 28.71
CA TRP A 466 12.28 -22.73 27.54
C TRP A 466 11.73 -21.33 27.69
N ASP A 467 12.08 -20.45 26.76
CA ASP A 467 11.40 -19.17 26.57
C ASP A 467 10.01 -19.45 26.01
N TYR A 468 8.95 -19.01 26.68
CA TYR A 468 7.59 -19.10 26.18
C TYR A 468 6.98 -17.73 25.93
N ASN A 469 6.06 -17.67 24.97
CA ASN A 469 5.18 -16.53 24.74
C ASN A 469 3.81 -17.06 24.31
N VAL A 470 2.78 -16.71 25.06
CA VAL A 470 1.40 -17.17 24.86
C VAL A 470 0.47 -15.96 24.86
N GLY A 471 -0.54 -16.02 24.01
CA GLY A 471 -1.19 -14.82 23.56
C GLY A 471 -2.62 -14.96 23.14
N ALA A 472 -3.52 -14.16 23.70
CA ALA A 472 -4.90 -14.05 23.23
C ALA A 472 -5.18 -12.62 22.76
N SER A 473 -5.70 -12.47 21.54
CA SER A 473 -6.01 -11.16 20.97
C SER A 473 -7.39 -11.09 20.34
N TYR A 474 -7.99 -9.91 20.43
CA TYR A 474 -9.20 -9.54 19.70
C TYR A 474 -8.95 -8.20 19.00
N ASN A 475 -9.14 -8.18 17.69
CA ASN A 475 -8.95 -7.01 16.84
C ASN A 475 -10.24 -6.74 16.08
N GLN A 476 -10.64 -5.48 15.97
CA GLN A 476 -11.75 -5.05 15.14
C GLN A 476 -11.37 -3.80 14.37
N ASN A 477 -11.70 -3.79 13.08
CA ASN A 477 -11.75 -2.59 12.26
C ASN A 477 -13.20 -2.35 11.83
N LYS A 478 -13.68 -1.11 11.94
CA LYS A 478 -15.01 -0.70 11.51
C LYS A 478 -14.89 0.58 10.70
N VAL A 479 -15.46 0.59 9.51
CA VAL A 479 -15.55 1.78 8.66
C VAL A 479 -17.00 2.13 8.41
N LEU A 480 -17.35 3.40 8.58
CA LEU A 480 -18.64 3.96 8.23
C LEU A 480 -18.44 5.01 7.14
N SER A 481 -19.12 4.84 6.01
CA SER A 481 -19.07 5.78 4.89
C SER A 481 -20.40 6.53 4.79
N SER A 482 -20.33 7.85 4.75
CA SER A 482 -21.48 8.74 4.78
C SER A 482 -21.42 9.80 3.70
N LEU A 483 -22.58 10.19 3.18
CA LEU A 483 -22.75 11.33 2.28
C LEU A 483 -22.90 12.60 3.11
N THR A 484 -22.21 13.66 2.70
CA THR A 484 -22.27 14.96 3.39
C THR A 484 -23.00 16.01 2.57
N ASN A 485 -22.76 16.06 1.25
CA ASN A 485 -23.34 17.06 0.35
C ASN A 485 -23.31 16.63 -1.13
N GLY A 486 -24.13 17.25 -1.97
CA GLY A 486 -24.10 17.21 -3.44
C GLY A 486 -24.55 15.91 -4.10
N TYR A 487 -25.02 14.94 -3.31
CA TYR A 487 -25.64 13.71 -3.81
C TYR A 487 -27.16 13.86 -3.78
N VAL A 488 -27.80 13.94 -4.95
CA VAL A 488 -29.25 14.11 -5.09
C VAL A 488 -29.88 12.89 -5.75
N SER A 489 -31.16 12.64 -5.48
CA SER A 489 -31.92 11.55 -6.11
C SER A 489 -31.97 11.68 -7.63
N ASP A 490 -31.39 10.69 -8.34
CA ASP A 490 -31.41 10.62 -9.81
C ASP A 490 -32.86 10.61 -10.31
N ALA A 491 -33.76 9.86 -9.64
CA ALA A 491 -35.18 9.83 -9.97
C ALA A 491 -35.87 11.19 -9.79
N ALA A 492 -35.56 11.93 -8.72
CA ALA A 492 -36.12 13.27 -8.52
C ALA A 492 -35.64 14.26 -9.59
N MET A 493 -34.37 14.17 -9.99
CA MET A 493 -33.79 15.03 -11.03
C MET A 493 -34.39 14.73 -12.41
N LEU A 494 -34.57 13.46 -12.74
CA LEU A 494 -35.28 13.03 -13.96
C LEU A 494 -36.72 13.56 -14.01
N ASN A 495 -37.47 13.41 -12.91
CA ASN A 495 -38.85 13.89 -12.84
C ASN A 495 -38.94 15.42 -12.89
N GLY A 496 -38.04 16.12 -12.22
CA GLY A 496 -37.95 17.58 -12.21
C GLY A 496 -37.60 18.17 -13.58
N LEU A 497 -36.79 17.48 -14.37
CA LEU A 497 -36.53 17.86 -15.76
C LEU A 497 -37.76 17.60 -16.64
N ALA A 498 -38.37 16.42 -16.53
CA ALA A 498 -39.50 16.02 -17.35
C ALA A 498 -40.73 16.94 -17.15
N ASN A 499 -40.98 17.38 -15.92
CA ASN A 499 -42.11 18.27 -15.60
C ASN A 499 -41.79 19.77 -15.74
N GLY A 500 -40.55 20.12 -16.14
CA GLY A 500 -40.12 21.51 -16.35
C GLY A 500 -39.87 22.31 -15.07
N THR A 501 -39.66 21.66 -13.91
CA THR A 501 -39.26 22.32 -12.66
C THR A 501 -37.77 22.68 -12.65
N LEU A 502 -36.93 21.81 -13.21
CA LEU A 502 -35.48 21.97 -13.24
C LEU A 502 -34.98 22.54 -14.57
N ASN A 503 -34.06 23.50 -14.47
CA ASN A 503 -33.42 24.13 -15.62
C ASN A 503 -32.00 23.57 -15.84
N PRO A 504 -31.74 22.71 -16.84
CA PRO A 504 -30.39 22.20 -17.08
C PRO A 504 -29.49 23.23 -17.79
N PHE A 505 -30.04 24.34 -18.28
CA PHE A 505 -29.36 25.28 -19.19
C PHE A 505 -29.05 26.63 -18.55
N GLY A 506 -29.40 26.83 -17.28
CA GLY A 506 -29.16 28.08 -16.58
C GLY A 506 -29.56 28.00 -15.11
N PRO A 507 -29.57 29.15 -14.40
CA PRO A 507 -29.88 29.20 -12.98
C PRO A 507 -31.24 28.57 -12.66
N GLN A 508 -31.31 27.89 -11.51
CA GLN A 508 -32.58 27.33 -11.02
C GLN A 508 -33.53 28.44 -10.57
N THR A 509 -34.83 28.18 -10.73
CA THR A 509 -35.87 28.96 -10.05
C THR A 509 -35.88 28.61 -8.55
N THR A 510 -36.59 29.38 -7.72
CA THR A 510 -36.78 29.05 -6.30
C THR A 510 -37.38 27.65 -6.10
N ALA A 511 -38.32 27.25 -6.96
CA ALA A 511 -38.92 25.91 -6.92
C ALA A 511 -37.93 24.83 -7.35
N GLY A 512 -37.11 25.10 -8.38
CA GLY A 512 -36.05 24.19 -8.83
C GLY A 512 -34.99 23.96 -7.77
N GLN A 513 -34.49 25.02 -7.13
CA GLN A 513 -33.52 24.89 -6.04
C GLN A 513 -34.13 24.15 -4.84
N ALA A 514 -35.37 24.47 -4.45
CA ALA A 514 -36.05 23.77 -3.37
C ALA A 514 -36.23 22.26 -3.66
N LEU A 515 -36.43 21.87 -4.92
CA LEU A 515 -36.48 20.44 -5.31
C LEU A 515 -35.11 19.77 -5.15
N ILE A 516 -34.03 20.42 -5.59
CA ILE A 516 -32.65 19.92 -5.43
C ILE A 516 -32.34 19.74 -3.94
N ASP A 517 -32.51 20.79 -3.14
CA ASP A 517 -32.23 20.79 -1.70
C ASP A 517 -33.07 19.73 -0.96
N ALA A 518 -34.34 19.55 -1.34
CA ALA A 518 -35.21 18.55 -0.73
C ALA A 518 -34.92 17.09 -1.18
N SER A 519 -34.17 16.92 -2.27
CA SER A 519 -33.82 15.61 -2.84
C SER A 519 -32.39 15.18 -2.52
N GLU A 520 -31.67 15.95 -1.70
CA GLU A 520 -30.31 15.68 -1.30
C GLU A 520 -30.25 14.57 -0.23
N TYR A 521 -29.35 13.61 -0.44
CA TYR A 521 -29.08 12.53 0.49
C TYR A 521 -27.96 12.92 1.45
N HIS A 522 -28.19 12.66 2.74
CA HIS A 522 -27.20 12.81 3.80
C HIS A 522 -27.15 11.56 4.69
N GLY A 523 -25.99 11.32 5.28
CA GLY A 523 -25.80 10.28 6.30
C GLY A 523 -25.19 8.99 5.75
N GLN A 524 -25.19 7.96 6.58
CA GLN A 524 -24.50 6.71 6.30
C GLN A 524 -25.11 6.01 5.08
N TYR A 525 -24.28 5.56 4.16
CA TYR A 525 -24.68 4.72 3.03
C TYR A 525 -24.02 3.32 3.07
N SER A 526 -22.93 3.17 3.82
CA SER A 526 -22.22 1.90 3.99
C SER A 526 -21.63 1.72 5.39
N SER A 527 -21.67 0.49 5.89
CA SER A 527 -21.00 0.06 7.13
C SER A 527 -20.24 -1.24 6.88
N ALA A 528 -18.93 -1.21 7.12
CA ALA A 528 -18.07 -2.38 7.02
C ALA A 528 -17.39 -2.70 8.37
N VAL A 529 -17.34 -3.98 8.74
CA VAL A 529 -16.74 -4.47 9.99
C VAL A 529 -15.91 -5.73 9.73
N GLY A 530 -14.61 -5.64 10.03
CA GLY A 530 -13.68 -6.77 10.07
C GLY A 530 -13.30 -7.11 11.51
N ARG A 531 -13.28 -8.41 11.85
CA ARG A 531 -12.89 -8.90 13.19
C ARG A 531 -11.91 -10.06 13.09
N VAL A 532 -10.90 -10.05 13.95
CA VAL A 532 -9.92 -11.15 14.10
C VAL A 532 -9.77 -11.46 15.58
N ALA A 533 -10.14 -12.68 15.97
CA ALA A 533 -9.86 -13.22 17.29
C ALA A 533 -8.82 -14.34 17.15
N GLY A 534 -7.79 -14.33 18.00
CA GLY A 534 -6.68 -15.27 17.87
C GLY A 534 -6.09 -15.72 19.20
N LEU A 535 -5.58 -16.95 19.20
CA LEU A 535 -4.75 -17.54 20.24
C LEU A 535 -3.46 -18.02 19.57
N ASP A 536 -2.32 -17.54 20.07
CA ASP A 536 -1.00 -17.95 19.61
C ASP A 536 -0.12 -18.37 20.80
N ALA A 537 0.74 -19.34 20.56
CA ALA A 537 1.69 -19.83 21.54
C ALA A 537 2.97 -20.23 20.84
N ARG A 538 4.10 -19.94 21.47
CA ARG A 538 5.41 -20.41 21.03
C ARG A 538 6.33 -20.68 22.21
N ILE A 539 7.27 -21.57 21.96
CA ILE A 539 8.34 -21.91 22.87
C ILE A 539 9.65 -21.95 22.09
N SER A 540 10.75 -21.53 22.70
CA SER A 540 12.08 -21.65 22.12
C SER A 540 13.13 -21.98 23.17
N ARG A 541 14.17 -22.70 22.76
CA ARG A 541 15.27 -23.11 23.65
C ARG A 541 16.51 -23.48 22.84
N GLU A 542 17.67 -23.34 23.49
CA GLU A 542 18.94 -23.94 23.06
C GLU A 542 18.95 -25.45 23.35
N ILE A 543 19.08 -26.28 22.31
CA ILE A 543 18.97 -27.75 22.37
C ILE A 543 20.32 -28.48 22.29
N GLY A 544 21.41 -27.75 22.48
CA GLY A 544 22.77 -28.28 22.60
C GLY A 544 23.74 -27.72 21.56
N ASP A 545 25.03 -27.90 21.80
CA ASP A 545 26.08 -27.52 20.85
C ASP A 545 26.50 -28.77 20.06
N TRP A 546 25.98 -28.89 18.84
CA TRP A 546 26.17 -30.09 18.02
C TRP A 546 27.51 -30.10 17.26
N PHE A 547 28.09 -28.94 17.03
CA PHE A 547 29.29 -28.77 16.20
C PHE A 547 30.47 -28.13 16.95
N GLY A 548 30.33 -27.82 18.24
CA GLY A 548 31.34 -27.09 19.02
C GLY A 548 31.42 -25.61 18.65
N ALA A 549 30.42 -25.08 17.96
CA ALA A 549 30.41 -23.76 17.31
C ALA A 549 29.36 -22.82 17.92
N GLY A 550 28.76 -23.21 19.05
CA GLY A 550 27.67 -22.50 19.71
C GLY A 550 26.37 -23.31 19.74
N PRO A 551 25.43 -22.94 20.63
CA PRO A 551 24.22 -23.72 20.85
C PRO A 551 23.26 -23.65 19.64
N ALA A 552 22.79 -24.81 19.19
CA ALA A 552 21.67 -24.92 18.27
C ALA A 552 20.37 -24.51 18.99
N GLY A 553 19.56 -23.70 18.32
CA GLY A 553 18.28 -23.20 18.84
C GLY A 553 17.09 -23.82 18.12
N LEU A 554 16.07 -24.22 18.88
CA LEU A 554 14.79 -24.70 18.36
C LEU A 554 13.67 -23.78 18.84
N ALA A 555 12.78 -23.42 17.93
CA ALA A 555 11.50 -22.80 18.24
C ALA A 555 10.35 -23.63 17.65
N LEU A 556 9.28 -23.74 18.42
CA LEU A 556 8.02 -24.37 18.03
C LEU A 556 6.90 -23.39 18.32
N GLY A 557 5.90 -23.30 17.44
CA GLY A 557 4.74 -22.49 17.70
C GLY A 557 3.48 -22.96 17.00
N GLY A 558 2.36 -22.46 17.50
CA GLY A 558 1.04 -22.74 17.00
C GLY A 558 0.15 -21.50 17.06
N GLU A 559 -0.80 -21.43 16.14
CA GLU A 559 -1.74 -20.32 16.01
C GLU A 559 -3.14 -20.87 15.67
N TYR A 560 -4.15 -20.33 16.34
CA TYR A 560 -5.54 -20.44 15.94
C TYR A 560 -6.13 -19.05 15.81
N ARG A 561 -6.79 -18.76 14.70
CA ARG A 561 -7.54 -17.52 14.54
C ARG A 561 -8.87 -17.71 13.84
N LYS A 562 -9.82 -16.86 14.18
CA LYS A 562 -11.11 -16.72 13.51
C LYS A 562 -11.21 -15.31 12.94
N GLU A 563 -11.47 -15.24 11.63
CA GLU A 563 -11.66 -13.99 10.91
C GLU A 563 -13.14 -13.89 10.50
N LYS A 564 -13.72 -12.70 10.62
CA LYS A 564 -15.08 -12.38 10.16
C LYS A 564 -15.06 -11.05 9.45
N MET A 565 -15.84 -10.94 8.39
CA MET A 565 -16.07 -9.70 7.66
C MET A 565 -17.56 -9.55 7.35
N HIS A 566 -18.05 -8.33 7.44
CA HIS A 566 -19.41 -7.96 7.08
C HIS A 566 -19.40 -6.53 6.53
N GLN A 567 -20.01 -6.31 5.37
CA GLN A 567 -20.15 -5.01 4.72
C GLN A 567 -21.57 -4.88 4.18
N GLN A 568 -22.24 -3.79 4.54
CA GLN A 568 -23.64 -3.54 4.22
C GLN A 568 -23.79 -2.18 3.56
N TYR A 569 -24.62 -2.11 2.51
CA TYR A 569 -25.03 -0.88 1.84
C TYR A 569 -26.51 -0.58 2.09
N GLU A 570 -26.85 0.70 2.13
CA GLU A 570 -28.24 1.17 2.22
C GLU A 570 -28.95 1.06 0.86
N ALA A 571 -30.27 0.82 0.87
CA ALA A 571 -31.03 0.59 -0.36
C ALA A 571 -31.08 1.82 -1.30
N TYR A 572 -31.03 3.03 -0.74
CA TYR A 572 -31.10 4.27 -1.53
C TYR A 572 -29.85 4.52 -2.38
N VAL A 573 -28.75 3.78 -2.14
CA VAL A 573 -27.52 3.86 -2.96
C VAL A 573 -27.82 3.64 -4.45
N ASN A 574 -28.83 2.85 -4.78
CA ASN A 574 -29.23 2.60 -6.16
C ASN A 574 -29.94 3.79 -6.84
N ASP A 575 -30.38 4.80 -6.08
CA ASP A 575 -30.98 6.04 -6.60
C ASP A 575 -29.94 7.17 -6.79
N ILE A 576 -28.67 6.87 -6.52
CA ILE A 576 -27.54 7.81 -6.65
C ILE A 576 -26.39 7.15 -7.42
N SER A 577 -26.61 6.91 -8.71
CA SER A 577 -25.66 6.20 -9.59
C SER A 577 -24.25 6.80 -9.55
N SER A 578 -24.16 8.12 -9.35
CA SER A 578 -22.89 8.85 -9.30
C SER A 578 -21.99 8.45 -8.11
N LEU A 579 -22.54 7.79 -7.08
CA LEU A 579 -21.78 7.25 -5.94
C LEU A 579 -20.93 6.03 -6.32
N GLY A 580 -21.28 5.31 -7.39
CA GLY A 580 -20.54 4.13 -7.85
C GLY A 580 -20.63 2.93 -6.90
N ALA A 581 -21.70 2.84 -6.10
CA ALA A 581 -21.97 1.71 -5.21
C ALA A 581 -23.31 1.05 -5.60
N ASP A 582 -23.50 -0.19 -5.13
CA ASP A 582 -24.71 -0.99 -5.39
C ASP A 582 -25.19 -1.61 -4.06
N ALA A 583 -26.47 -1.46 -3.74
CA ALA A 583 -27.08 -2.04 -2.55
C ALA A 583 -26.95 -3.58 -2.50
N ALA A 584 -26.94 -4.23 -3.68
CA ALA A 584 -26.71 -5.67 -3.82
C ALA A 584 -25.25 -6.06 -3.52
N GLY A 585 -24.34 -5.10 -3.34
CA GLY A 585 -22.93 -5.29 -3.00
C GLY A 585 -22.65 -5.69 -1.54
N SER A 586 -23.69 -5.86 -0.73
CA SER A 586 -23.54 -6.26 0.69
C SER A 586 -23.01 -7.69 0.81
N VAL A 587 -22.00 -7.91 1.66
CA VAL A 587 -21.27 -9.16 1.76
C VAL A 587 -20.98 -9.53 3.21
N GLU A 588 -20.98 -10.83 3.50
CA GLU A 588 -20.47 -11.37 4.74
C GLU A 588 -19.64 -12.62 4.48
N GLY A 589 -18.69 -12.89 5.38
CA GLY A 589 -17.86 -14.09 5.31
C GLY A 589 -17.11 -14.33 6.60
N ASP A 590 -16.77 -15.59 6.85
CA ASP A 590 -15.92 -15.98 7.96
C ASP A 590 -15.00 -17.14 7.60
N ARG A 591 -13.89 -17.24 8.33
CA ARG A 591 -12.96 -18.37 8.21
C ARG A 591 -12.23 -18.63 9.52
N SER A 592 -11.84 -19.89 9.72
CA SER A 592 -10.90 -20.28 10.77
C SER A 592 -9.59 -20.73 10.15
N VAL A 593 -8.50 -20.39 10.83
CA VAL A 593 -7.13 -20.75 10.44
C VAL A 593 -6.47 -21.43 11.62
N LYS A 594 -5.85 -22.58 11.37
CA LYS A 594 -4.99 -23.29 12.30
C LYS A 594 -3.61 -23.38 11.68
N ALA A 595 -2.57 -23.10 12.45
CA ALA A 595 -1.21 -23.22 11.96
C ALA A 595 -0.28 -23.76 13.03
N GLU A 596 0.77 -24.42 12.55
CA GLU A 596 1.89 -24.90 13.35
C GLU A 596 3.18 -24.61 12.60
N TYR A 597 4.23 -24.27 13.33
CA TYR A 597 5.53 -24.00 12.74
C TYR A 597 6.68 -24.45 13.64
N ALA A 598 7.80 -24.73 13.01
CA ALA A 598 9.05 -25.05 13.65
C ALA A 598 10.19 -24.29 12.97
N GLU A 599 11.14 -23.82 13.77
CA GLU A 599 12.37 -23.18 13.31
C GLU A 599 13.56 -23.79 14.05
N LEU A 600 14.58 -24.17 13.30
CA LEU A 600 15.84 -24.70 13.80
C LEU A 600 16.97 -23.82 13.29
N ASN A 601 17.80 -23.33 14.21
CA ASN A 601 19.06 -22.68 13.89
C ASN A 601 20.23 -23.49 14.43
N VAL A 602 21.26 -23.66 13.63
CA VAL A 602 22.42 -24.48 13.93
C VAL A 602 23.69 -23.70 13.56
N PRO A 603 24.48 -23.28 14.55
CA PRO A 603 25.87 -22.90 14.35
C PRO A 603 26.66 -24.12 13.91
N VAL A 604 27.14 -24.14 12.65
CA VAL A 604 27.92 -25.25 12.09
C VAL A 604 29.41 -24.96 12.23
N LEU A 605 29.81 -23.69 12.15
CA LEU A 605 31.15 -23.18 12.42
C LEU A 605 31.00 -21.86 13.19
N ASP A 606 32.03 -21.39 13.90
CA ASP A 606 32.01 -20.08 14.56
C ASP A 606 31.66 -18.93 13.59
N SER A 607 32.00 -19.13 12.31
CA SER A 607 31.69 -18.21 11.22
C SER A 607 30.41 -18.54 10.46
N LEU A 608 29.78 -19.71 10.63
CA LEU A 608 28.68 -20.18 9.77
C LEU A 608 27.50 -20.69 10.59
N GLU A 609 26.36 -20.04 10.41
CA GLU A 609 25.07 -20.48 10.93
C GLU A 609 24.13 -20.86 9.79
N LEU A 610 23.38 -21.94 9.99
CA LEU A 610 22.29 -22.38 9.12
C LEU A 610 20.96 -22.30 9.86
N THR A 611 19.91 -21.89 9.17
CA THR A 611 18.55 -21.88 9.70
C THR A 611 17.60 -22.59 8.74
N ALA A 612 16.70 -23.40 9.27
CA ALA A 612 15.60 -24.00 8.54
C ALA A 612 14.30 -23.77 9.31
N ALA A 613 13.24 -23.37 8.62
CA ALA A 613 11.91 -23.21 9.20
C ALA A 613 10.85 -23.81 8.28
N VAL A 614 9.75 -24.27 8.87
CA VAL A 614 8.59 -24.76 8.13
C VAL A 614 7.33 -24.38 8.88
N ARG A 615 6.31 -23.98 8.13
CA ARG A 615 4.97 -23.72 8.65
C ARG A 615 3.93 -24.43 7.82
N HIS A 616 2.97 -25.04 8.51
CA HIS A 616 1.77 -25.61 7.90
C HIS A 616 0.55 -24.80 8.36
N ASP A 617 -0.27 -24.34 7.41
CA ASP A 617 -1.51 -23.62 7.68
C ASP A 617 -2.70 -24.42 7.09
N LYS A 618 -3.78 -24.56 7.86
CA LYS A 618 -5.07 -25.12 7.45
C LYS A 618 -6.17 -24.09 7.60
N TYR A 619 -6.79 -23.75 6.49
CA TYR A 619 -7.93 -22.85 6.37
C TYR A 619 -9.23 -23.65 6.22
N SER A 620 -10.35 -23.07 6.67
CA SER A 620 -11.68 -23.67 6.53
C SER A 620 -12.29 -23.51 5.14
N ASP A 621 -11.75 -22.64 4.29
CA ASP A 621 -12.28 -22.28 2.97
C ASP A 621 -11.50 -22.94 1.81
N PHE A 622 -10.25 -22.55 1.54
CA PHE A 622 -9.49 -23.02 0.36
C PHE A 622 -8.57 -24.22 0.62
N GLY A 623 -8.47 -24.70 1.87
CA GLY A 623 -7.68 -25.89 2.23
C GLY A 623 -6.38 -25.59 2.99
N SER A 624 -5.28 -26.24 2.62
CA SER A 624 -4.01 -26.20 3.38
C SER A 624 -2.80 -25.81 2.54
N THR A 625 -1.77 -25.27 3.20
CA THR A 625 -0.48 -24.95 2.57
C THR A 625 0.69 -25.24 3.51
N THR A 626 1.85 -25.53 2.95
CA THR A 626 3.10 -25.76 3.70
C THR A 626 4.20 -24.92 3.08
N ASN A 627 4.89 -24.13 3.89
CA ASN A 627 5.84 -23.12 3.42
C ASN A 627 7.19 -23.30 4.14
N PRO A 628 8.22 -23.83 3.45
CA PRO A 628 9.57 -23.93 3.99
C PRO A 628 10.38 -22.63 3.82
N LYS A 629 11.38 -22.47 4.67
CA LYS A 629 12.43 -21.45 4.57
C LYS A 629 13.78 -22.03 4.97
N TYR A 630 14.81 -21.67 4.23
CA TYR A 630 16.21 -22.00 4.52
C TYR A 630 17.03 -20.73 4.44
N SER A 631 17.95 -20.51 5.37
CA SER A 631 18.88 -19.38 5.33
C SER A 631 20.23 -19.72 5.93
N PHE A 632 21.22 -18.89 5.63
CA PHE A 632 22.54 -18.97 6.21
C PHE A 632 23.09 -17.58 6.54
N ARG A 633 23.96 -17.53 7.56
CA ARG A 633 24.80 -16.38 7.89
C ARG A 633 26.24 -16.86 7.94
N TYR A 634 27.11 -16.26 7.15
CA TYR A 634 28.52 -16.61 7.04
C TYR A 634 29.40 -15.38 7.23
N GLN A 635 30.24 -15.38 8.26
CA GLN A 635 31.18 -14.30 8.60
C GLN A 635 32.64 -14.77 8.40
N PRO A 636 33.14 -14.84 7.15
CA PRO A 636 34.48 -15.35 6.85
C PRO A 636 35.61 -14.55 7.52
N ILE A 637 35.39 -13.26 7.73
CA ILE A 637 36.27 -12.34 8.45
C ILE A 637 35.40 -11.41 9.30
N LYS A 638 35.98 -10.81 10.34
CA LYS A 638 35.24 -9.93 11.28
C LYS A 638 34.50 -8.80 10.57
N GLN A 639 35.08 -8.27 9.50
CA GLN A 639 34.56 -7.12 8.75
C GLN A 639 33.49 -7.49 7.71
N LEU A 640 33.26 -8.77 7.40
CA LEU A 640 32.36 -9.15 6.30
C LEU A 640 31.39 -10.24 6.73
N VAL A 641 30.10 -9.96 6.61
CA VAL A 641 29.02 -10.93 6.71
C VAL A 641 28.41 -11.16 5.33
N VAL A 642 28.29 -12.42 4.96
CA VAL A 642 27.55 -12.91 3.78
C VAL A 642 26.32 -13.63 4.30
N ARG A 643 25.14 -13.30 3.80
CA ARG A 643 23.88 -13.91 4.21
C ARG A 643 23.05 -14.29 3.01
N GLY A 644 22.18 -15.29 3.14
CA GLY A 644 21.24 -15.62 2.08
C GLY A 644 20.06 -16.42 2.58
N ALA A 645 18.95 -16.33 1.87
CA ALA A 645 17.73 -17.06 2.19
C ALA A 645 16.97 -17.51 0.94
N TYR A 646 16.33 -18.67 1.03
CA TYR A 646 15.28 -19.14 0.14
C TYR A 646 14.02 -19.36 0.97
N SER A 647 12.88 -18.84 0.52
CA SER A 647 11.60 -19.08 1.18
C SER A 647 10.46 -19.25 0.18
N GLU A 648 9.52 -20.11 0.54
CA GLU A 648 8.21 -20.15 -0.12
C GLU A 648 7.19 -19.39 0.71
N GLY A 649 6.20 -18.81 0.03
CA GLY A 649 5.12 -18.09 0.67
C GLY A 649 3.83 -18.15 -0.14
N PHE A 650 2.78 -17.59 0.44
CA PHE A 650 1.45 -17.63 -0.17
C PHE A 650 0.60 -16.45 0.28
N ARG A 651 -0.46 -16.19 -0.47
CA ARG A 651 -1.57 -15.33 -0.06
C ARG A 651 -2.87 -16.09 -0.18
N ALA A 652 -3.60 -16.19 0.93
CA ALA A 652 -4.97 -16.68 0.92
C ALA A 652 -5.87 -15.68 0.16
N PRO A 653 -6.87 -16.15 -0.64
CA PRO A 653 -7.94 -15.28 -1.10
C PRO A 653 -8.58 -14.55 0.09
N SER A 654 -8.94 -13.29 -0.04
CA SER A 654 -9.64 -12.56 1.01
C SER A 654 -11.10 -13.01 1.10
N LEU A 655 -11.74 -12.76 2.25
CA LEU A 655 -13.17 -13.06 2.41
C LEU A 655 -14.03 -12.29 1.39
N TYR A 656 -13.62 -11.07 1.01
CA TYR A 656 -14.29 -10.30 -0.04
C TYR A 656 -14.09 -10.95 -1.42
N GLU A 657 -12.86 -11.34 -1.75
CA GLU A 657 -12.56 -11.97 -3.05
C GLU A 657 -13.35 -13.28 -3.26
N LEU A 658 -13.65 -14.00 -2.18
CA LEU A 658 -14.45 -15.24 -2.18
C LEU A 658 -15.95 -14.98 -2.23
N TYR A 659 -16.47 -14.10 -1.37
CA TYR A 659 -17.90 -14.02 -1.07
C TYR A 659 -18.60 -12.76 -1.57
N ALA A 660 -17.89 -11.81 -2.18
CA ALA A 660 -18.52 -10.61 -2.74
C ALA A 660 -19.64 -11.02 -3.71
N PRO A 661 -20.87 -10.52 -3.52
CA PRO A 661 -21.98 -10.83 -4.41
C PRO A 661 -21.67 -10.32 -5.82
N ARG A 662 -22.34 -10.93 -6.80
CA ARG A 662 -22.29 -10.41 -8.17
C ARG A 662 -23.09 -9.13 -8.25
N SER A 663 -22.42 -8.03 -8.60
CA SER A 663 -23.02 -6.73 -8.83
C SER A 663 -22.76 -6.27 -10.26
N THR A 664 -23.66 -5.44 -10.78
CA THR A 664 -23.52 -4.90 -12.13
C THR A 664 -23.15 -3.42 -12.05
N THR A 665 -22.03 -3.07 -12.66
CA THR A 665 -21.55 -1.69 -12.78
C THR A 665 -21.12 -1.40 -14.22
N PHE A 666 -20.67 -0.19 -14.52
CA PHE A 666 -20.12 0.14 -15.85
C PHE A 666 -18.66 -0.30 -15.97
N THR A 667 -18.25 -0.68 -17.19
CA THR A 667 -16.85 -0.89 -17.53
C THR A 667 -16.04 0.39 -17.28
N GLN A 668 -14.79 0.25 -16.83
CA GLN A 668 -13.92 1.42 -16.58
C GLN A 668 -13.45 2.06 -17.89
N GLY A 669 -13.26 1.24 -18.93
CA GLY A 669 -12.89 1.68 -20.27
C GLY A 669 -14.10 1.91 -21.19
N TYR A 670 -13.83 2.61 -22.29
CA TYR A 670 -14.74 2.74 -23.42
C TYR A 670 -14.36 1.70 -24.47
N TYR A 671 -15.32 0.89 -24.89
CA TYR A 671 -15.11 -0.21 -25.82
C TYR A 671 -16.09 -0.14 -26.99
N ASN A 672 -15.80 -0.91 -28.03
CA ASN A 672 -16.74 -1.13 -29.12
C ASN A 672 -17.36 -2.52 -28.97
N ASP A 673 -18.66 -2.67 -29.22
CA ASP A 673 -19.26 -3.99 -29.37
C ASP A 673 -18.57 -4.70 -30.54
N PRO A 674 -17.95 -5.88 -30.34
CA PRO A 674 -17.21 -6.57 -31.39
C PRO A 674 -18.09 -7.02 -32.58
N VAL A 675 -19.41 -7.05 -32.40
CA VAL A 675 -20.39 -7.41 -33.43
C VAL A 675 -21.10 -6.17 -33.99
N LEU A 676 -21.68 -5.31 -33.13
CA LEU A 676 -22.49 -4.17 -33.58
C LEU A 676 -21.67 -2.90 -33.90
N CYS A 677 -20.42 -2.83 -33.45
CA CYS A 677 -19.48 -1.74 -33.76
C CYS A 677 -18.05 -2.26 -34.05
N ALA A 678 -17.94 -3.29 -34.89
CA ALA A 678 -16.64 -3.90 -35.20
C ALA A 678 -15.61 -2.86 -35.69
N GLY A 679 -14.47 -2.77 -35.00
CA GLY A 679 -13.39 -1.82 -35.34
C GLY A 679 -13.76 -0.34 -35.19
N GLY A 680 -14.81 0.00 -34.45
CA GLY A 680 -15.33 1.37 -34.33
C GLY A 680 -16.26 1.78 -35.47
N VAL A 681 -16.64 0.83 -36.35
CA VAL A 681 -17.56 1.06 -37.46
C VAL A 681 -18.90 0.40 -37.12
N VAL A 682 -19.97 1.20 -37.10
CA VAL A 682 -21.34 0.74 -36.84
C VAL A 682 -21.76 -0.29 -37.89
N GLN A 683 -22.24 -1.45 -37.42
CA GLN A 683 -22.73 -2.55 -38.26
C GLN A 683 -24.28 -2.53 -38.36
N PRO A 684 -24.91 -3.27 -39.30
CA PRO A 684 -26.37 -3.33 -39.40
C PRO A 684 -27.06 -3.73 -38.08
N GLY A 685 -28.03 -2.94 -37.63
CA GLY A 685 -28.70 -3.10 -36.33
C GLY A 685 -27.96 -2.44 -35.14
N GLY A 686 -26.76 -1.91 -35.38
CA GLY A 686 -25.97 -1.15 -34.41
C GLY A 686 -26.33 0.34 -34.37
N ASN A 687 -25.98 0.98 -33.26
CA ASN A 687 -26.13 2.41 -33.01
C ASN A 687 -24.83 2.97 -32.41
N ALA A 688 -24.25 4.01 -33.02
CA ALA A 688 -22.99 4.59 -32.56
C ALA A 688 -23.00 5.08 -31.10
N GLY A 689 -24.11 5.68 -30.66
CA GLY A 689 -24.26 6.18 -29.29
C GLY A 689 -24.48 5.09 -28.24
N ARG A 690 -24.71 3.84 -28.65
CA ARG A 690 -24.91 2.68 -27.76
C ARG A 690 -23.76 1.67 -27.84
N ASP A 691 -23.24 1.41 -29.04
CA ASP A 691 -22.37 0.27 -29.32
C ASP A 691 -20.90 0.67 -29.59
N CYS A 692 -20.61 1.94 -29.85
CA CYS A 692 -19.28 2.42 -30.22
C CYS A 692 -18.69 3.35 -29.17
N GLN A 693 -17.47 3.05 -28.73
CA GLN A 693 -16.73 3.83 -27.74
C GLN A 693 -17.59 4.14 -26.50
N GLN A 694 -18.33 3.15 -26.03
CA GLN A 694 -19.22 3.26 -24.87
C GLN A 694 -18.68 2.47 -23.68
N GLN A 695 -19.12 2.85 -22.49
CA GLN A 695 -19.03 1.98 -21.32
C GLN A 695 -20.19 0.97 -21.39
N PHE A 696 -19.89 -0.31 -21.21
CA PHE A 696 -20.91 -1.36 -21.14
C PHE A 696 -21.19 -1.73 -19.70
N LEU A 697 -22.33 -2.37 -19.43
CA LEU A 697 -22.53 -3.00 -18.13
C LEU A 697 -21.58 -4.19 -17.97
N ASN A 698 -21.07 -4.37 -16.76
CA ASN A 698 -20.15 -5.41 -16.36
C ASN A 698 -20.64 -6.04 -15.05
N ASN A 699 -20.85 -7.35 -15.09
CA ASN A 699 -21.24 -8.18 -13.96
C ASN A 699 -19.97 -8.80 -13.34
N GLY A 700 -19.48 -8.14 -12.28
CA GLY A 700 -18.31 -8.55 -11.51
C GLY A 700 -18.69 -9.10 -10.14
N GLY A 701 -17.77 -9.77 -9.44
CA GLY A 701 -18.02 -10.30 -8.11
C GLY A 701 -16.97 -11.28 -7.61
N GLY A 702 -17.20 -11.81 -6.42
CA GLY A 702 -16.37 -12.82 -5.77
C GLY A 702 -16.42 -14.18 -6.47
N ASN A 703 -15.49 -15.05 -6.09
CA ASN A 703 -15.37 -16.39 -6.63
C ASN A 703 -14.90 -17.36 -5.54
N THR A 704 -15.76 -18.32 -5.16
CA THR A 704 -15.44 -19.30 -4.11
C THR A 704 -14.47 -20.39 -4.56
N GLU A 705 -14.12 -20.46 -5.86
CA GLU A 705 -13.19 -21.43 -6.43
C GLU A 705 -11.73 -20.92 -6.50
N LEU A 706 -11.45 -19.74 -5.93
CA LEU A 706 -10.11 -19.16 -5.95
C LEU A 706 -9.10 -20.03 -5.19
N ALA A 707 -7.98 -20.33 -5.85
CA ALA A 707 -6.81 -20.94 -5.24
C ALA A 707 -5.92 -19.87 -4.58
N PRO A 708 -5.10 -20.22 -3.57
CA PRO A 708 -4.13 -19.28 -3.01
C PRO A 708 -3.06 -18.89 -4.03
N GLU A 709 -2.61 -17.65 -3.95
CA GLU A 709 -1.42 -17.19 -4.68
C GLU A 709 -0.18 -17.84 -4.06
N LYS A 710 0.80 -18.24 -4.87
CA LYS A 710 2.04 -18.87 -4.42
C LYS A 710 3.25 -18.02 -4.78
N ALA A 711 4.19 -17.92 -3.86
CA ALA A 711 5.41 -17.13 -4.03
C ALA A 711 6.67 -17.93 -3.70
N ARG A 712 7.75 -17.60 -4.41
CA ARG A 712 9.12 -18.03 -4.13
C ARG A 712 10.04 -16.82 -4.06
N ASN A 713 10.82 -16.75 -2.99
CA ASN A 713 11.69 -15.63 -2.67
C ASN A 713 13.12 -16.11 -2.46
N MET A 714 14.08 -15.35 -2.99
CA MET A 714 15.52 -15.58 -2.81
C MET A 714 16.23 -14.29 -2.48
N THR A 715 17.16 -14.34 -1.51
CA THR A 715 18.02 -13.21 -1.14
C THR A 715 19.48 -13.64 -0.99
N LEU A 716 20.40 -12.74 -1.34
CA LEU A 716 21.84 -12.86 -1.09
C LEU A 716 22.38 -11.47 -0.70
N GLY A 717 22.97 -11.36 0.48
CA GLY A 717 23.36 -10.09 1.07
C GLY A 717 24.81 -10.07 1.55
N PHE A 718 25.40 -8.88 1.52
CA PHE A 718 26.75 -8.60 2.00
C PHE A 718 26.69 -7.40 2.95
N VAL A 719 27.24 -7.54 4.15
CA VAL A 719 27.44 -6.44 5.11
C VAL A 719 28.94 -6.31 5.36
N TYR A 720 29.50 -5.16 5.02
CA TYR A 720 30.92 -4.87 5.15
C TYR A 720 31.16 -3.71 6.12
N GLN A 721 31.93 -3.99 7.17
CA GLN A 721 32.32 -3.05 8.22
C GLN A 721 33.85 -2.92 8.24
N PRO A 722 34.45 -2.12 7.33
CA PRO A 722 35.91 -1.97 7.25
C PRO A 722 36.51 -1.34 8.51
N VAL A 723 35.74 -0.48 9.18
CA VAL A 723 36.07 0.16 10.46
C VAL A 723 34.82 0.21 11.34
N ASN A 724 34.99 0.30 12.66
CA ASN A 724 33.89 0.14 13.63
C ASN A 724 32.73 1.14 13.45
N ASN A 725 32.97 2.27 12.80
CA ASN A 725 32.03 3.36 12.62
C ASN A 725 31.49 3.49 11.18
N LEU A 726 31.82 2.57 10.28
CA LEU A 726 31.33 2.52 8.90
C LEU A 726 30.73 1.14 8.60
N SER A 727 29.45 1.08 8.27
CA SER A 727 28.78 -0.13 7.81
C SER A 727 28.19 0.09 6.41
N MET A 728 28.43 -0.86 5.51
CA MET A 728 27.94 -0.85 4.14
C MET A 728 27.19 -2.15 3.87
N GLY A 729 26.00 -2.07 3.28
CA GLY A 729 25.18 -3.23 2.95
C GLY A 729 24.77 -3.26 1.48
N LEU A 730 24.76 -4.46 0.91
CA LEU A 730 24.30 -4.75 -0.45
C LEU A 730 23.50 -6.05 -0.44
N ASP A 731 22.19 -5.97 -0.66
CA ASP A 731 21.29 -7.13 -0.62
C ASP A 731 20.57 -7.32 -1.97
N PHE A 732 20.83 -8.44 -2.64
CA PHE A 732 20.16 -8.86 -3.86
C PHE A 732 18.90 -9.64 -3.51
N TRP A 733 17.81 -9.40 -4.24
CA TRP A 733 16.54 -10.08 -4.03
C TRP A 733 15.85 -10.46 -5.34
N TRP A 734 15.11 -11.57 -5.32
CA TRP A 734 14.30 -12.09 -6.42
C TRP A 734 13.02 -12.71 -5.88
N ILE A 735 11.89 -12.38 -6.51
CA ILE A 735 10.54 -12.79 -6.11
C ILE A 735 9.79 -13.27 -7.36
N HIS A 736 9.13 -14.41 -7.24
CA HIS A 736 8.24 -14.96 -8.25
C HIS A 736 6.90 -15.31 -7.62
N ILE A 737 5.82 -14.71 -8.11
CA ILE A 737 4.44 -14.93 -7.67
C ILE A 737 3.68 -15.57 -8.81
N SER A 738 2.89 -16.60 -8.50
CA SER A 738 2.04 -17.34 -9.43
C SER A 738 0.61 -17.42 -8.90
N ASN A 739 -0.35 -17.64 -9.81
CA ASN A 739 -1.78 -17.67 -9.53
C ASN A 739 -2.31 -16.36 -8.92
N GLN A 740 -1.77 -15.21 -9.32
CA GLN A 740 -2.21 -13.91 -8.80
C GLN A 740 -3.72 -13.75 -8.99
N ILE A 741 -4.41 -13.40 -7.90
CA ILE A 741 -5.86 -13.19 -7.91
C ILE A 741 -6.11 -11.74 -8.29
N GLN A 742 -6.87 -11.55 -9.37
CA GLN A 742 -7.35 -10.24 -9.81
C GLN A 742 -8.73 -10.41 -10.46
N ALA A 743 -9.47 -9.30 -10.60
CA ALA A 743 -10.62 -9.26 -11.49
C ALA A 743 -10.16 -9.53 -12.93
N PHE A 744 -10.95 -10.27 -13.69
CA PHE A 744 -10.64 -10.51 -15.09
C PHE A 744 -10.59 -9.16 -15.85
N PRO A 745 -9.52 -8.85 -16.61
CA PRO A 745 -9.42 -7.54 -17.26
C PRO A 745 -10.50 -7.38 -18.34
N GLU A 746 -11.27 -6.29 -18.25
CA GLU A 746 -12.31 -5.96 -19.24
C GLU A 746 -11.72 -5.81 -20.64
N SER A 747 -10.57 -5.13 -20.76
CA SER A 747 -9.90 -4.91 -22.04
C SER A 747 -9.58 -6.22 -22.76
N THR A 748 -9.14 -7.24 -22.03
CA THR A 748 -8.86 -8.56 -22.58
C THR A 748 -10.09 -9.21 -23.20
N VAL A 749 -11.28 -9.01 -22.62
CA VAL A 749 -12.55 -9.52 -23.18
C VAL A 749 -12.82 -8.89 -24.54
N PHE A 750 -12.59 -7.58 -24.69
CA PHE A 750 -12.82 -6.84 -25.95
C PHE A 750 -11.68 -6.95 -26.96
N ASP A 751 -10.44 -7.17 -26.53
CA ASP A 751 -9.27 -7.32 -27.39
C ASP A 751 -9.26 -8.69 -28.11
N ASP A 752 -9.81 -9.73 -27.49
CA ASP A 752 -9.98 -11.07 -28.08
C ASP A 752 -11.40 -11.63 -27.85
N PRO A 753 -12.42 -11.09 -28.54
CA PRO A 753 -13.81 -11.44 -28.33
C PRO A 753 -14.15 -12.87 -28.78
N ASN A 754 -13.28 -13.52 -29.55
CA ASN A 754 -13.48 -14.90 -30.01
C ASN A 754 -13.10 -15.89 -28.90
N THR A 755 -11.96 -15.68 -28.24
CA THR A 755 -11.52 -16.53 -27.12
C THR A 755 -12.44 -16.38 -25.91
N TYR A 756 -12.97 -15.18 -25.67
CA TYR A 756 -13.80 -14.86 -24.49
C TYR A 756 -15.28 -14.62 -24.83
N ALA A 757 -15.80 -15.30 -25.86
CA ALA A 757 -17.18 -15.16 -26.30
C ALA A 757 -18.20 -15.50 -25.18
N ASP A 758 -17.85 -16.40 -24.26
CA ASP A 758 -18.64 -16.79 -23.08
C ASP A 758 -18.82 -15.67 -22.05
N ARG A 759 -18.00 -14.62 -22.14
CA ARG A 759 -18.07 -13.46 -21.24
C ARG A 759 -19.03 -12.38 -21.71
N TYR A 760 -19.60 -12.50 -22.91
CA TYR A 760 -20.62 -11.58 -23.41
C TYR A 760 -22.04 -12.11 -23.15
N VAL A 761 -22.83 -11.33 -22.42
CA VAL A 761 -24.27 -11.55 -22.28
C VAL A 761 -24.98 -10.57 -23.20
N ARG A 762 -25.68 -11.08 -24.22
CA ARG A 762 -26.40 -10.25 -25.21
C ARG A 762 -27.89 -10.15 -24.89
N ALA A 763 -28.46 -8.97 -25.13
CA ALA A 763 -29.89 -8.72 -25.08
C ALA A 763 -30.61 -9.31 -26.30
N ALA A 764 -31.95 -9.32 -26.28
CA ALA A 764 -32.76 -9.86 -27.36
C ALA A 764 -32.59 -9.11 -28.70
N ASP A 765 -32.22 -7.83 -28.64
CA ASP A 765 -31.92 -7.00 -29.82
C ASP A 765 -30.49 -7.19 -30.36
N GLY A 766 -29.70 -8.08 -29.74
CA GLY A 766 -28.32 -8.38 -30.12
C GLY A 766 -27.26 -7.48 -29.48
N SER A 767 -27.64 -6.39 -28.82
CA SER A 767 -26.70 -5.51 -28.10
C SER A 767 -26.14 -6.18 -26.84
N ILE A 768 -25.02 -5.69 -26.33
CA ILE A 768 -24.44 -6.19 -25.07
C ILE A 768 -25.33 -5.77 -23.90
N ALA A 769 -25.92 -6.74 -23.21
CA ALA A 769 -26.63 -6.52 -21.95
C ALA A 769 -25.66 -6.32 -20.79
N ASN A 770 -24.62 -7.17 -20.71
CA ASN A 770 -23.46 -6.99 -19.86
C ASN A 770 -22.31 -7.91 -20.28
N ILE A 771 -21.10 -7.65 -19.79
CA ILE A 771 -19.98 -8.60 -19.78
C ILE A 771 -19.80 -9.23 -18.39
N VAL A 772 -19.04 -10.32 -18.26
CA VAL A 772 -18.79 -10.99 -16.97
C VAL A 772 -17.30 -11.03 -16.60
N THR A 773 -16.86 -10.20 -15.67
CA THR A 773 -15.44 -10.13 -15.23
C THR A 773 -15.24 -10.29 -13.72
N GLY A 774 -15.61 -11.45 -13.18
CA GLY A 774 -15.35 -11.81 -11.77
C GLY A 774 -13.88 -12.08 -11.43
N ASN A 775 -13.58 -12.27 -10.14
CA ASN A 775 -12.24 -12.61 -9.66
C ASN A 775 -11.77 -13.98 -10.15
N ALA A 776 -10.50 -14.08 -10.55
CA ALA A 776 -9.87 -15.33 -10.98
C ALA A 776 -8.37 -15.34 -10.66
N ASN A 777 -7.76 -16.53 -10.67
CA ASN A 777 -6.30 -16.70 -10.64
C ASN A 777 -5.75 -16.51 -12.06
N LEU A 778 -5.11 -15.36 -12.34
CA LEU A 778 -4.84 -14.92 -13.71
C LEU A 778 -3.37 -14.63 -14.00
N GLY A 779 -2.54 -14.23 -13.04
CA GLY A 779 -1.23 -13.63 -13.33
C GLY A 779 -0.01 -14.33 -12.74
N ILE A 780 1.14 -14.05 -13.34
CA ILE A 780 2.48 -14.27 -12.76
C ILE A 780 3.16 -12.92 -12.63
N VAL A 781 3.83 -12.69 -11.50
CA VAL A 781 4.70 -11.53 -11.27
C VAL A 781 6.12 -12.01 -11.01
N LYS A 782 7.11 -11.39 -11.68
CA LYS A 782 8.54 -11.64 -11.49
C LYS A 782 9.22 -10.31 -11.19
N THR A 783 9.77 -10.15 -9.99
CA THR A 783 10.44 -8.91 -9.59
C THR A 783 11.80 -9.17 -8.95
N SER A 784 12.78 -8.34 -9.25
CA SER A 784 14.14 -8.46 -8.70
C SER A 784 14.82 -7.12 -8.55
N GLY A 785 15.78 -7.04 -7.64
CA GLY A 785 16.51 -5.80 -7.39
C GLY A 785 17.63 -5.93 -6.37
N VAL A 786 18.11 -4.76 -5.96
CA VAL A 786 19.23 -4.60 -5.03
C VAL A 786 18.86 -3.53 -4.02
N ASP A 787 19.01 -3.82 -2.73
CA ASP A 787 18.95 -2.84 -1.67
C ASP A 787 20.38 -2.44 -1.27
N VAL A 788 20.58 -1.16 -0.98
CA VAL A 788 21.85 -0.56 -0.58
C VAL A 788 21.67 0.12 0.77
N THR A 789 22.63 -0.07 1.68
CA THR A 789 22.68 0.65 2.95
C THR A 789 24.08 1.20 3.21
N LEU A 790 24.13 2.39 3.81
CA LEU A 790 25.35 3.02 4.30
C LEU A 790 25.03 3.62 5.67
N ASP A 791 25.85 3.35 6.67
CA ASP A 791 25.83 4.04 7.95
C ASP A 791 27.26 4.42 8.29
N TYR A 792 27.52 5.73 8.42
CA TYR A 792 28.83 6.24 8.78
C TYR A 792 28.73 7.27 9.88
N ARG A 793 29.35 6.97 11.02
CA ARG A 793 29.48 7.89 12.15
C ARG A 793 30.89 8.46 12.15
N PHE A 794 31.05 9.73 11.80
CA PHE A 794 32.36 10.35 11.78
C PHE A 794 32.95 10.42 13.20
N PRO A 795 34.29 10.42 13.34
CA PRO A 795 34.94 10.71 14.61
C PRO A 795 34.44 12.03 15.20
N ASN A 796 34.36 12.10 16.53
CA ASN A 796 33.97 13.33 17.21
C ASN A 796 34.97 14.44 16.91
N THR A 797 34.46 15.63 16.63
CA THR A 797 35.25 16.84 16.40
C THR A 797 34.89 17.90 17.44
N PRO A 798 35.74 18.94 17.63
CA PRO A 798 35.37 20.10 18.45
C PRO A 798 34.11 20.83 17.97
N TYR A 799 33.74 20.64 16.70
CA TYR A 799 32.55 21.22 16.09
C TYR A 799 31.31 20.33 16.23
N GLY A 800 31.42 19.16 16.86
CA GLY A 800 30.33 18.21 17.04
C GLY A 800 30.59 16.85 16.38
N GLN A 801 29.58 16.00 16.47
CA GLN A 801 29.55 14.67 15.86
C GLN A 801 28.74 14.72 14.57
N PHE A 802 29.32 14.22 13.48
CA PHE A 802 28.65 14.11 12.19
C PHE A 802 28.26 12.66 11.90
N GLY A 803 27.13 12.49 11.22
CA GLY A 803 26.67 11.19 10.73
C GLY A 803 26.20 11.29 9.28
N LEU A 804 26.34 10.18 8.56
CA LEU A 804 25.83 10.00 7.20
C LEU A 804 25.15 8.64 7.11
N GLY A 805 23.85 8.64 6.87
CA GLY A 805 23.05 7.44 6.66
C GLY A 805 22.45 7.43 5.26
N MET A 806 22.43 6.28 4.60
CA MET A 806 21.73 6.10 3.34
C MET A 806 21.00 4.76 3.30
N THR A 807 19.76 4.78 2.85
CA THR A 807 19.06 3.57 2.39
C THR A 807 18.63 3.78 0.95
N GLY A 808 18.74 2.75 0.12
CA GLY A 808 18.34 2.80 -1.28
C GLY A 808 17.84 1.47 -1.80
N THR A 809 16.97 1.52 -2.79
CA THR A 809 16.45 0.33 -3.49
C THR A 809 16.50 0.58 -4.99
N TYR A 810 17.19 -0.32 -5.70
CA TYR A 810 17.28 -0.37 -7.15
C TYR A 810 16.49 -1.57 -7.67
N VAL A 811 15.46 -1.33 -8.48
CA VAL A 811 14.68 -2.41 -9.11
C VAL A 811 15.24 -2.67 -10.50
N THR A 812 15.60 -3.93 -10.76
CA THR A 812 16.18 -4.36 -12.05
C THR A 812 15.10 -4.80 -13.03
N ARG A 813 14.06 -5.47 -12.53
CA ARG A 813 12.98 -6.07 -13.32
C ARG A 813 11.69 -6.11 -12.50
N TYR A 814 10.56 -5.87 -13.17
CA TYR A 814 9.23 -6.14 -12.65
C TYR A 814 8.34 -6.50 -13.83
N ASP A 815 8.17 -7.79 -14.09
CA ASP A 815 7.32 -8.28 -15.17
C ASP A 815 6.03 -8.86 -14.58
N PHE A 816 4.89 -8.51 -15.16
CA PHE A 816 3.59 -9.07 -14.78
C PHE A 816 2.80 -9.53 -16.01
N GLN A 817 1.86 -10.46 -15.80
CA GLN A 817 0.87 -10.90 -16.80
C GLN A 817 -0.53 -10.57 -16.29
N ASN A 818 -1.40 -10.08 -17.16
CA ASN A 818 -2.80 -9.80 -16.85
C ASN A 818 -3.70 -11.05 -16.93
N ILE A 819 -3.27 -12.06 -17.68
CA ILE A 819 -3.94 -13.35 -17.88
C ILE A 819 -2.92 -14.48 -18.01
N ILE A 820 -3.35 -15.72 -17.75
CA ILE A 820 -2.50 -16.89 -17.85
C ILE A 820 -2.00 -17.00 -19.30
N ASP A 821 -0.71 -17.25 -19.45
CA ASP A 821 -0.01 -17.36 -20.74
C ASP A 821 -0.06 -16.09 -21.63
N GLY A 822 -0.54 -14.96 -21.12
CA GLY A 822 -0.49 -13.66 -21.79
C GLY A 822 0.93 -13.07 -21.88
N PRO A 823 1.13 -11.96 -22.60
CA PRO A 823 2.43 -11.30 -22.67
C PRO A 823 2.88 -10.76 -21.30
N TYR A 824 4.19 -10.77 -21.06
CA TYR A 824 4.78 -10.08 -19.91
C TYR A 824 4.94 -8.59 -20.22
N THR A 825 4.57 -7.76 -19.25
CA THR A 825 4.72 -6.30 -19.30
C THR A 825 5.67 -5.84 -18.19
N ASP A 826 6.67 -5.01 -18.50
CA ASP A 826 7.65 -4.48 -17.53
C ASP A 826 7.21 -3.12 -16.95
N LYS A 827 7.10 -3.00 -15.62
CA LYS A 827 6.72 -1.76 -14.90
C LYS A 827 7.91 -0.87 -14.48
N VAL A 828 9.17 -1.30 -14.70
CA VAL A 828 10.33 -0.60 -14.12
C VAL A 828 10.69 0.68 -14.85
N GLY A 829 10.43 1.81 -14.19
CA GLY A 829 10.62 3.14 -14.76
C GLY A 829 9.67 3.41 -15.92
N ASP A 830 8.54 2.72 -15.94
CA ASP A 830 7.59 2.74 -17.03
C ASP A 830 6.16 2.59 -16.50
N PHE A 831 5.26 3.48 -16.91
CA PHE A 831 3.87 3.41 -16.50
C PHE A 831 3.18 2.27 -17.26
N GLN A 832 2.73 1.24 -16.55
CA GLN A 832 1.99 0.11 -17.12
C GLN A 832 0.90 -0.37 -16.16
N GLY A 833 -0.23 -0.80 -16.74
CA GLY A 833 -1.40 -1.18 -15.96
C GLY A 833 -1.81 -0.01 -15.07
N ASP A 834 -1.75 -0.20 -13.77
CA ASP A 834 -2.17 0.77 -12.77
C ASP A 834 -1.05 1.67 -12.24
N GLY A 835 0.20 1.61 -12.70
CA GLY A 835 1.24 2.48 -12.14
C GLY A 835 2.67 2.16 -12.57
N VAL A 836 3.63 2.60 -11.74
CA VAL A 836 5.07 2.57 -12.02
C VAL A 836 5.84 1.92 -10.87
N ILE A 837 6.85 1.13 -11.20
CA ILE A 837 7.88 0.72 -10.25
C ILE A 837 9.12 1.58 -10.46
N SER A 838 9.52 2.32 -9.42
CA SER A 838 10.65 3.24 -9.54
C SER A 838 11.97 2.47 -9.66
N ARG A 839 12.76 2.79 -10.68
CA ARG A 839 14.05 2.14 -10.91
C ARG A 839 15.02 2.38 -9.76
N TRP A 840 15.02 3.58 -9.17
CA TRP A 840 15.84 3.93 -8.02
C TRP A 840 15.10 4.85 -7.05
N LYS A 841 15.10 4.47 -5.77
CA LYS A 841 14.67 5.31 -4.64
C LYS A 841 15.74 5.32 -3.57
N HIS A 842 16.00 6.48 -2.96
CA HIS A 842 16.86 6.53 -1.78
C HIS A 842 16.46 7.62 -0.78
N ILE A 843 16.96 7.44 0.43
CA ILE A 843 16.95 8.42 1.50
C ILE A 843 18.37 8.55 1.99
N LEU A 844 18.93 9.75 1.87
CA LEU A 844 20.26 10.11 2.32
C LEU A 844 20.14 11.17 3.40
N THR A 845 20.62 10.89 4.59
CA THR A 845 20.52 11.79 5.74
C THR A 845 21.91 12.12 6.26
N GLY A 846 22.23 13.40 6.29
CA GLY A 846 23.34 13.93 7.07
C GLY A 846 22.84 14.40 8.43
N THR A 847 23.52 14.02 9.51
CA THR A 847 23.21 14.45 10.88
C THR A 847 24.39 15.17 11.49
N TRP A 848 24.08 16.10 12.40
CA TRP A 848 25.05 16.81 13.21
C TRP A 848 24.51 16.98 14.62
N ALA A 849 25.36 16.78 15.63
CA ALA A 849 25.02 17.03 17.02
C ALA A 849 26.21 17.67 17.77
N LEU A 850 25.92 18.70 18.56
CA LEU A 850 26.88 19.37 19.44
C LEU A 850 26.19 19.71 20.77
N GLY A 851 26.56 18.97 21.82
CA GLY A 851 25.87 19.06 23.12
C GLY A 851 24.38 18.74 22.95
N ASP A 852 23.54 19.65 23.44
CA ASP A 852 22.08 19.53 23.36
C ASP A 852 21.49 20.02 22.02
N THR A 853 22.33 20.52 21.10
CA THR A 853 21.90 20.98 19.77
C THR A 853 22.08 19.89 18.74
N ARG A 854 21.08 19.74 17.87
CA ARG A 854 21.06 18.79 16.76
C ARG A 854 20.62 19.46 15.47
N ALA A 855 21.11 18.97 14.34
CA ALA A 855 20.59 19.31 13.03
C ALA A 855 20.60 18.09 12.11
N SER A 856 19.72 18.09 11.12
CA SER A 856 19.73 17.10 10.05
C SER A 856 19.38 17.71 8.70
N ILE A 857 19.93 17.13 7.64
CA ILE A 857 19.53 17.38 6.26
C ILE A 857 19.26 16.03 5.60
N THR A 858 18.11 15.89 4.97
CA THR A 858 17.68 14.64 4.35
C THR A 858 17.32 14.87 2.89
N ASN A 859 17.95 14.12 1.98
CA ASN A 859 17.54 14.01 0.59
C ASN A 859 16.65 12.79 0.39
N ARG A 860 15.45 13.01 -0.14
CA ARG A 860 14.54 11.96 -0.60
C ARG A 860 14.48 12.01 -2.11
N PHE A 861 14.86 10.92 -2.76
CA PHE A 861 14.96 10.86 -4.21
C PHE A 861 14.19 9.69 -4.79
N THR A 862 13.51 9.93 -5.91
CA THR A 862 12.87 8.93 -6.76
C THR A 862 13.22 9.20 -8.23
N SER A 863 13.64 8.17 -8.96
CA SER A 863 13.97 8.27 -10.39
C SER A 863 12.74 8.61 -11.25
N GLY A 864 12.95 9.37 -12.33
CA GLY A 864 11.88 9.62 -13.32
C GLY A 864 11.58 8.39 -14.18
N TYR A 865 10.41 8.39 -14.82
CA TYR A 865 9.83 7.24 -15.53
C TYR A 865 9.13 7.68 -16.83
N ASN A 866 8.85 6.74 -17.73
CA ASN A 866 8.04 7.01 -18.92
C ASN A 866 6.56 7.08 -18.54
N ASP A 867 5.86 8.11 -19.00
CA ASP A 867 4.49 8.40 -18.57
C ASP A 867 3.44 7.48 -19.20
N TYR A 868 2.18 7.64 -18.77
CA TYR A 868 1.03 6.88 -19.26
C TYR A 868 0.85 6.99 -20.79
N ASP A 869 0.70 8.21 -21.32
CA ASP A 869 0.73 8.45 -22.76
C ASP A 869 2.07 9.05 -23.18
N ARG A 870 2.95 8.18 -23.71
CA ARG A 870 4.30 8.57 -24.13
C ARG A 870 4.33 9.37 -25.43
N THR A 871 3.26 9.34 -26.21
CA THR A 871 3.22 10.03 -27.49
C THR A 871 3.14 11.54 -27.28
N THR A 872 2.43 11.97 -26.24
CA THR A 872 2.17 13.38 -25.91
C THR A 872 2.99 13.88 -24.72
N ASN A 873 3.33 13.03 -23.74
CA ASN A 873 4.28 13.34 -22.68
C ASN A 873 5.18 12.11 -22.43
N ALA A 874 6.32 12.07 -23.09
CA ALA A 874 7.19 10.89 -23.05
C ALA A 874 7.66 10.50 -21.64
N ARG A 875 7.91 11.48 -20.75
CA ARG A 875 8.61 11.23 -19.49
C ARG A 875 8.16 12.13 -18.34
N VAL A 876 8.00 11.51 -17.17
CA VAL A 876 7.88 12.18 -15.87
C VAL A 876 9.30 12.35 -15.28
N ALA A 877 9.60 13.57 -14.84
CA ALA A 877 10.92 13.90 -14.29
C ALA A 877 11.17 13.20 -12.94
N SER A 878 12.45 13.02 -12.59
CA SER A 878 12.83 12.57 -11.25
C SER A 878 12.35 13.54 -10.18
N TYR A 879 12.08 13.04 -8.98
CA TYR A 879 11.65 13.84 -7.84
C TYR A 879 12.67 13.79 -6.71
N ALA A 880 13.23 14.94 -6.36
CA ALA A 880 14.27 15.08 -5.35
C ALA A 880 13.89 16.17 -4.36
N LEU A 881 13.63 15.78 -3.13
CA LEU A 881 13.24 16.66 -2.03
C LEU A 881 14.37 16.76 -1.03
N TRP A 882 14.53 17.94 -0.45
CA TRP A 882 15.51 18.22 0.60
C TRP A 882 14.77 18.76 1.81
N ASP A 883 14.90 18.05 2.92
CA ASP A 883 14.28 18.40 4.20
C ASP A 883 15.40 18.77 5.17
N MET A 884 15.20 19.80 5.99
CA MET A 884 16.15 20.25 7.00
C MET A 884 15.45 20.37 8.36
N SER A 885 16.10 19.95 9.43
CA SER A 885 15.63 20.18 10.80
C SER A 885 16.75 20.61 11.73
N VAL A 886 16.41 21.41 12.73
CA VAL A 886 17.27 21.83 13.83
C VAL A 886 16.49 21.65 15.12
N GLY A 887 17.14 21.15 16.17
CA GLY A 887 16.54 21.03 17.48
C GLY A 887 17.51 21.32 18.61
N HIS A 888 16.97 21.64 19.77
CA HIS A 888 17.72 21.88 20.99
C HIS A 888 16.97 21.33 22.21
N THR A 889 17.70 20.76 23.15
CA THR A 889 17.16 20.26 24.42
C THR A 889 17.53 21.21 25.56
N PHE A 890 16.55 21.93 26.09
CA PHE A 890 16.72 22.86 27.22
C PHE A 890 16.57 22.13 28.54
N ASP A 891 17.59 22.23 29.40
CA ASP A 891 17.63 21.69 30.76
C ASP A 891 17.22 20.20 30.88
N LYS A 892 17.37 19.44 29.78
CA LYS A 892 16.91 18.03 29.64
C LYS A 892 15.40 17.80 29.81
N VAL A 893 14.62 18.86 29.88
CA VAL A 893 13.18 18.82 30.18
C VAL A 893 12.35 19.28 28.98
N LEU A 894 12.88 20.19 28.15
CA LEU A 894 12.16 20.74 27.01
C LEU A 894 12.95 20.54 25.70
N ASP A 895 12.42 19.71 24.80
CA ASP A 895 12.89 19.60 23.43
C ASP A 895 12.14 20.58 22.53
N ILE A 896 12.87 21.39 21.76
CA ILE A 896 12.31 22.20 20.67
C ILE A 896 12.93 21.73 19.36
N ASP A 897 12.10 21.35 18.39
CA ASP A 897 12.50 20.99 17.03
C ASP A 897 11.76 21.89 16.03
N ALA A 898 12.48 22.42 15.04
CA ALA A 898 11.90 23.17 13.94
C ALA A 898 12.59 22.80 12.63
N GLY A 899 11.89 22.94 11.51
CA GLY A 899 12.48 22.61 10.23
C GLY A 899 11.62 22.99 9.04
N VAL A 900 12.15 22.65 7.87
CA VAL A 900 11.52 22.86 6.57
C VAL A 900 11.59 21.58 5.76
N ARG A 901 10.43 21.09 5.34
CA ARG A 901 10.29 20.02 4.35
C ARG A 901 10.24 20.64 2.96
N ASN A 902 10.82 19.96 1.97
CA ASN A 902 10.93 20.47 0.60
C ASN A 902 11.50 21.91 0.57
N MET A 903 12.67 22.10 1.18
CA MET A 903 13.34 23.39 1.37
C MET A 903 13.50 24.21 0.09
N PHE A 904 13.58 23.56 -1.07
CA PHE A 904 13.71 24.21 -2.37
C PHE A 904 12.38 24.47 -3.10
N ASP A 905 11.24 24.20 -2.44
CA ASP A 905 9.90 24.39 -2.99
C ASP A 905 9.69 23.73 -4.37
N ARG A 906 10.15 22.48 -4.48
CA ARG A 906 10.02 21.72 -5.72
C ARG A 906 8.57 21.25 -5.87
N ASN A 907 7.91 21.65 -6.95
CA ASN A 907 6.60 21.11 -7.32
C ASN A 907 6.70 19.62 -7.71
N PRO A 908 5.61 18.85 -7.53
CA PRO A 908 5.46 17.54 -8.14
C PRO A 908 5.80 17.55 -9.63
N PRO A 909 6.49 16.52 -10.15
CA PRO A 909 6.70 16.41 -11.59
C PRO A 909 5.35 16.14 -12.28
N PHE A 910 5.12 16.79 -13.42
CA PHE A 910 3.91 16.59 -14.20
C PHE A 910 3.83 15.15 -14.72
N SER A 911 2.64 14.55 -14.59
CA SER A 911 2.25 13.31 -15.25
C SER A 911 0.92 13.51 -15.96
N ASN A 912 0.76 12.89 -17.12
CA ASN A 912 -0.49 12.82 -17.89
C ASN A 912 -1.36 11.62 -17.51
N GLN A 913 -0.96 10.83 -16.52
CA GLN A 913 -1.84 9.85 -15.90
C GLN A 913 -3.05 10.56 -15.28
N ALA A 914 -4.18 9.88 -15.26
CA ALA A 914 -5.34 10.34 -14.54
C ALA A 914 -6.25 9.18 -14.14
N TYR A 915 -5.62 8.18 -13.52
CA TYR A 915 -6.33 7.07 -12.89
C TYR A 915 -7.20 7.51 -11.72
N ASN A 916 -6.92 8.68 -11.13
CA ASN A 916 -7.68 9.30 -10.07
C ASN A 916 -8.17 10.69 -10.49
N PHE A 917 -9.14 11.26 -9.78
CA PHE A 917 -9.61 12.65 -10.00
C PHE A 917 -8.46 13.68 -9.90
N GLN A 918 -7.45 13.39 -9.08
CA GLN A 918 -6.25 14.21 -8.93
C GLN A 918 -5.35 14.10 -10.18
N SER A 919 -5.20 15.21 -10.90
CA SER A 919 -4.55 15.27 -12.21
C SER A 919 -3.45 16.35 -12.29
N GLY A 920 -2.52 16.18 -13.23
CA GLY A 920 -1.38 17.08 -13.45
C GLY A 920 -0.12 16.72 -12.66
N TYR A 921 -0.21 15.68 -11.83
CA TYR A 921 0.87 14.97 -11.16
C TYR A 921 0.37 13.57 -10.76
N ASP A 922 1.23 12.75 -10.18
CA ASP A 922 0.82 11.44 -9.63
C ASP A 922 0.83 11.45 -8.09
N PRO A 923 -0.34 11.41 -7.43
CA PRO A 923 -0.45 11.49 -5.96
C PRO A 923 0.10 10.26 -5.22
N ARG A 924 0.39 9.17 -5.93
CA ARG A 924 0.98 7.95 -5.34
C ARG A 924 2.49 8.08 -5.13
N TYR A 925 3.15 8.99 -5.86
CA TYR A 925 4.60 9.15 -5.86
C TYR A 925 5.08 10.54 -5.46
N ALA A 926 4.21 11.55 -5.50
CA ALA A 926 4.56 12.95 -5.19
C ALA A 926 3.58 13.60 -4.21
N ASP A 927 4.09 14.59 -3.47
CA ASP A 927 3.41 15.32 -2.42
C ASP A 927 3.07 16.76 -2.91
N PRO A 928 1.79 17.18 -2.88
CA PRO A 928 1.37 18.49 -3.39
C PRO A 928 1.55 19.65 -2.39
N LEU A 929 2.03 19.42 -1.16
CA LEU A 929 2.13 20.48 -0.13
C LEU A 929 3.12 21.60 -0.50
N GLY A 930 4.17 21.29 -1.27
CA GLY A 930 5.24 22.25 -1.57
C GLY A 930 6.22 22.40 -0.40
N ARG A 931 6.84 23.57 -0.25
CA ARG A 931 7.67 23.89 0.93
C ARG A 931 6.79 24.01 2.17
N THR A 932 7.13 23.27 3.24
CA THR A 932 6.35 23.21 4.47
C THR A 932 7.24 23.46 5.68
N LEU A 933 6.86 24.42 6.52
CA LEU A 933 7.53 24.73 7.78
C LEU A 933 6.89 23.90 8.89
N PHE A 934 7.70 23.36 9.80
CA PHE A 934 7.19 22.66 10.98
C PHE A 934 7.90 23.10 12.26
N ALA A 935 7.20 23.00 13.38
CA ALA A 935 7.75 23.22 14.70
C ALA A 935 7.09 22.28 15.71
N ARG A 936 7.86 21.89 16.73
CA ARG A 936 7.44 20.97 17.79
C ARG A 936 8.13 21.32 19.09
N ALA A 937 7.39 21.22 20.18
CA ALA A 937 7.89 21.30 21.54
C ALA A 937 7.48 20.02 22.29
N THR A 938 8.42 19.37 22.97
CA THR A 938 8.15 18.23 23.87
C THR A 938 8.64 18.55 25.27
N TYR A 939 7.74 18.52 26.23
CA TYR A 939 8.01 18.72 27.64
C TYR A 939 7.97 17.38 28.37
N HIS A 940 9.05 17.01 29.06
CA HIS A 940 9.19 15.79 29.85
C HIS A 940 8.96 16.11 31.34
N PHE A 941 8.25 15.26 32.10
CA PHE A 941 7.92 15.54 33.51
C PHE A 941 7.74 14.30 34.38
#